data_AF-A0ABF7Q4C7-F1
#
_entry.id   AF-A0ABF7Q4C7-F1
#
_cell.length_a   1.000
_cell.length_b   1.000
_cell.length_c   1.000
_cell.angle_alpha   90.00
_cell.angle_beta   90.00
_cell.angle_gamma   90.00
#
_symmetry.space_group_name_H-M   'P 1'
#
loop_
_entity.id
_entity.type
_entity.pdbx_description
1 polymer ?
#
loop_
_entity_poly.entity_id
_entity_poly.type
_entity_poly.pdbx_seq_one_letter_code
_entity_poly.pdbx_strand_id
1 'polypeptide(L)'
;MHQPSKWWPGLIAIAVLWLVAIAFKTAGVEDEIAPRARAAVASAAPDTVAALKVSVAGRDVRIEGPEFSPEQADRLDDAAAVNGVRLVVGNYDKLPTPKPYAFRAARDGNQLVLEGGVPTPAVREALIKTARAALGSGAVVDHLGYALGAPADFAAIASHGLTQAGKLNGGTFALADKAYSIAGAATSSDIYEAAVAAMRQLPGGAVLDKVSILPPEAKPFIWSAVREGQSVVMSGVVPNDAIRRALEAAAAKAWPGASVMHHMQIARGAPSGDFSAYTTYALAELSRLSTGRVVISDANYTIAGEVPSPAAYDEAMAGVGKLPSGLTLAKADIVPPEIKPYRLSAELGPTGLTLTGLAPSTSVRDAITAAANGQFAGRTVTAKIGIARGAPEGDIAKASVSLLTELGKLAQGRAEINDAQISLSGVGLANVTGAAVRQSLAGALAAPFAVAAVDVRDGPVSPYAFELQKQDGRVRLSGYVPDDAARRDLVEAASAAFVTDTVEDGLKTADGAPKAFVTSLKATFPALARLWSTKLAAKDADITIEGEAIYDKSAEQVRKELTDAAGGDVKLADVRIGLKPESPPLPTEACQPAFNGLLAKGRIRFDTGSAELSRESLALLDHIVVVAQRCKDAEIVIEGHTDNVGDEEDNMDLSKRRAVAVVGYIGEAGIDTSRMTSAGYGQTRPIASNDTAEGRAQNRRIEFVVK
;
A
#
# COMPACT_ATOMS: atom_id res chain seq x y z
N MET A 1 -28.05 0.53 146.34
CA MET A 1 -28.56 1.67 145.54
C MET A 1 -28.34 1.36 144.07
N HIS A 2 -29.36 0.93 143.33
CA HIS A 2 -29.49 1.07 141.88
C HIS A 2 -30.83 0.42 141.49
N GLN A 3 -31.84 1.23 141.20
CA GLN A 3 -33.15 0.77 140.73
C GLN A 3 -33.14 0.72 139.19
N PRO A 4 -33.07 -0.47 138.55
CA PRO A 4 -33.02 -0.62 137.09
C PRO A 4 -34.32 -0.16 136.38
N SER A 5 -35.42 0.04 137.12
CA SER A 5 -36.67 0.61 136.59
C SER A 5 -36.55 2.07 136.17
N LYS A 6 -35.54 2.80 136.64
CA LYS A 6 -35.30 4.21 136.24
C LYS A 6 -34.60 4.34 134.88
N TRP A 7 -34.10 3.25 134.30
CA TRP A 7 -33.35 3.28 133.03
C TRP A 7 -34.23 2.89 131.83
N TRP A 8 -35.36 2.24 132.06
CA TRP A 8 -36.32 1.86 131.02
C TRP A 8 -36.84 3.04 130.17
N PRO A 9 -37.20 4.20 130.73
CA PRO A 9 -37.55 5.38 129.93
C PRO A 9 -36.37 5.86 129.08
N GLY A 10 -35.14 5.75 129.61
CA GLY A 10 -33.92 6.08 128.89
C GLY A 10 -33.60 5.08 127.77
N LEU A 11 -33.81 3.78 127.98
CA LEU A 11 -33.61 2.74 126.96
C LEU A 11 -34.67 2.79 125.86
N ILE A 12 -35.93 3.06 126.21
CA ILE A 12 -37.00 3.29 125.22
C ILE A 12 -36.72 4.59 124.46
N ALA A 13 -36.32 5.67 125.14
CA ALA A 13 -35.92 6.90 124.48
C ALA A 13 -34.70 6.69 123.57
N ILE A 14 -33.71 5.90 123.98
CA ILE A 14 -32.55 5.53 123.15
C ILE A 14 -32.99 4.65 121.98
N ALA A 15 -33.85 3.66 122.17
CA ALA A 15 -34.34 2.80 121.09
C ALA A 15 -35.19 3.60 120.08
N VAL A 16 -36.02 4.53 120.55
CA VAL A 16 -36.78 5.46 119.71
C VAL A 16 -35.83 6.42 119.00
N LEU A 17 -34.87 7.03 119.69
CA LEU A 17 -33.85 7.89 119.09
C LEU A 17 -32.96 7.13 118.10
N TRP A 18 -32.70 5.85 118.34
CA TRP A 18 -31.92 4.98 117.48
C TRP A 18 -32.72 4.57 116.23
N LEU A 19 -34.01 4.23 116.38
CA LEU A 19 -34.92 3.98 115.26
C LEU A 19 -35.16 5.25 114.42
N VAL A 20 -35.29 6.41 115.08
CA VAL A 20 -35.34 7.74 114.44
C VAL A 20 -34.01 8.03 113.75
N ALA A 21 -32.87 7.81 114.39
CA ALA A 21 -31.56 8.00 113.77
C ALA A 21 -31.37 7.08 112.56
N ILE A 22 -31.80 5.82 112.62
CA ILE A 22 -31.78 4.92 111.47
C ILE A 22 -32.72 5.44 110.37
N ALA A 23 -33.92 5.87 110.70
CA ALA A 23 -34.86 6.41 109.71
C ALA A 23 -34.39 7.71 109.04
N PHE A 24 -33.67 8.59 109.76
CA PHE A 24 -33.26 9.91 109.27
C PHE A 24 -31.78 10.04 108.85
N LYS A 25 -30.89 9.16 109.32
CA LYS A 25 -29.44 9.20 109.00
C LYS A 25 -29.01 8.14 107.99
N THR A 26 -29.77 7.07 107.77
CA THR A 26 -29.37 6.01 106.81
C THR A 26 -29.22 6.57 105.40
N ALA A 27 -30.20 7.35 104.92
CA ALA A 27 -30.11 8.01 103.62
C ALA A 27 -28.89 8.96 103.53
N GLY A 28 -28.63 9.75 104.58
CA GLY A 28 -27.47 10.65 104.61
C GLY A 28 -26.11 9.95 104.63
N VAL A 29 -26.01 8.77 105.25
CA VAL A 29 -24.80 7.94 105.25
C VAL A 29 -24.59 7.27 103.89
N GLU A 30 -25.66 6.76 103.29
CA GLU A 30 -25.64 6.18 101.93
C GLU A 30 -25.24 7.24 100.88
N ASP A 31 -25.81 8.45 100.97
CA ASP A 31 -25.51 9.57 100.06
C ASP A 31 -24.04 10.06 100.17
N GLU A 32 -23.39 9.85 101.32
CA GLU A 32 -21.97 10.21 101.53
C GLU A 32 -21.00 9.10 101.11
N ILE A 33 -21.37 7.83 101.29
CA ILE A 33 -20.52 6.68 100.97
C ILE A 33 -20.61 6.32 99.48
N ALA A 34 -21.81 6.33 98.90
CA ALA A 34 -22.05 5.90 97.52
C ALA A 34 -21.17 6.60 96.47
N PRO A 35 -21.02 7.94 96.43
CA PRO A 35 -20.18 8.59 95.43
C PRO A 35 -18.69 8.27 95.60
N ARG A 36 -18.19 8.14 96.83
CA ARG A 36 -16.79 7.77 97.11
C ARG A 36 -16.48 6.33 96.72
N ALA A 37 -17.37 5.40 97.07
CA ALA A 37 -17.22 3.99 96.70
C ALA A 37 -17.27 3.81 95.18
N ARG A 38 -18.22 4.48 94.50
CA ARG A 38 -18.28 4.50 93.02
C ARG A 38 -17.03 5.08 92.39
N ALA A 39 -16.49 6.18 92.92
CA ALA A 39 -15.27 6.81 92.41
C ALA A 39 -14.04 5.91 92.61
N ALA A 40 -13.93 5.23 93.76
CA ALA A 40 -12.83 4.31 94.03
C ALA A 40 -12.87 3.07 93.12
N VAL A 41 -14.05 2.47 92.94
CA VAL A 41 -14.27 1.37 91.98
C VAL A 41 -13.96 1.83 90.55
N ALA A 42 -14.41 3.02 90.15
CA ALA A 42 -14.11 3.59 88.83
C ALA A 42 -12.60 3.81 88.62
N SER A 43 -11.87 4.24 89.66
CA SER A 43 -10.42 4.42 89.58
C SER A 43 -9.66 3.09 89.54
N ALA A 44 -10.16 2.05 90.21
CA ALA A 44 -9.51 0.74 90.27
C ALA A 44 -9.76 -0.12 89.02
N ALA A 45 -10.84 0.13 88.30
CA ALA A 45 -11.17 -0.57 87.06
C ALA A 45 -11.78 0.37 86.00
N PRO A 46 -11.02 1.36 85.52
CA PRO A 46 -11.53 2.39 84.60
C PRO A 46 -12.08 1.79 83.30
N ASP A 47 -11.52 0.67 82.83
CA ASP A 47 -11.91 0.04 81.57
C ASP A 47 -13.18 -0.83 81.68
N THR A 48 -13.60 -1.19 82.89
CA THR A 48 -14.70 -2.14 83.13
C THR A 48 -15.83 -1.62 84.00
N VAL A 49 -15.64 -0.48 84.68
CA VAL A 49 -16.63 0.11 85.59
C VAL A 49 -18.00 0.34 84.95
N ALA A 50 -18.06 0.63 83.65
CA ALA A 50 -19.32 0.85 82.95
C ALA A 50 -20.24 -0.39 82.91
N ALA A 51 -19.71 -1.60 83.14
CA ALA A 51 -20.49 -2.83 83.26
C ALA A 51 -20.75 -3.25 84.72
N LEU A 52 -20.25 -2.50 85.70
CA LEU A 52 -20.38 -2.82 87.12
C LEU A 52 -21.47 -1.95 87.77
N LYS A 53 -22.29 -2.58 88.60
CA LYS A 53 -23.31 -1.93 89.41
C LYS A 53 -22.81 -1.83 90.85
N VAL A 54 -22.55 -0.61 91.31
CA VAL A 54 -22.19 -0.33 92.70
C VAL A 54 -23.40 0.23 93.43
N SER A 55 -23.90 -0.54 94.38
CA SER A 55 -25.00 -0.17 95.27
C SER A 55 -24.52 -0.11 96.71
N VAL A 56 -25.12 0.77 97.51
CA VAL A 56 -24.80 0.91 98.93
C VAL A 56 -26.11 0.73 99.70
N ALA A 57 -26.08 -0.13 100.72
CA ALA A 57 -27.19 -0.34 101.64
C ALA A 57 -26.66 -0.13 103.07
N GLY A 58 -27.09 0.95 103.71
CA GLY A 58 -26.53 1.48 104.95
C GLY A 58 -25.03 1.79 104.80
N ARG A 59 -24.19 0.89 105.28
CA ARG A 59 -22.71 0.99 105.25
C ARG A 59 -22.05 -0.15 104.48
N ASP A 60 -22.84 -1.02 103.85
CA ASP A 60 -22.32 -2.14 103.07
C ASP A 60 -22.35 -1.77 101.58
N VAL A 61 -21.24 -1.99 100.89
CA VAL A 61 -21.12 -1.76 99.46
C VAL A 61 -21.27 -3.09 98.75
N ARG A 62 -22.14 -3.14 97.74
CA ARG A 62 -22.34 -4.31 96.90
C ARG A 62 -21.96 -3.99 95.47
N ILE A 63 -21.07 -4.80 94.91
CA ILE A 63 -20.60 -4.69 93.53
C ILE A 63 -21.15 -5.90 92.78
N GLU A 64 -21.90 -5.65 91.71
CA GLU A 64 -22.45 -6.69 90.85
C GLU A 64 -22.01 -6.46 89.41
N GLY A 65 -21.62 -7.53 88.71
CA GLY A 65 -21.33 -7.47 87.28
C GLY A 65 -20.29 -8.48 86.82
N PRO A 66 -19.88 -8.44 85.54
CA PRO A 66 -18.97 -9.42 84.97
C PRO A 66 -17.52 -9.30 85.47
N GLU A 67 -16.87 -10.46 85.61
CA GLU A 67 -15.45 -10.59 85.93
C GLU A 67 -14.60 -10.61 84.64
N PHE A 68 -13.82 -9.54 84.40
CA PHE A 68 -13.00 -9.41 83.19
C PHE A 68 -11.54 -9.84 83.38
N SER A 69 -11.10 -10.11 84.61
CA SER A 69 -9.78 -10.70 84.90
C SER A 69 -9.81 -11.46 86.22
N PRO A 70 -8.98 -12.51 86.42
CA PRO A 70 -8.96 -13.30 87.65
C PRO A 70 -8.67 -12.51 88.94
N GLU A 71 -8.02 -11.35 88.81
CA GLU A 71 -7.65 -10.49 89.95
C GLU A 71 -8.62 -9.31 90.11
N GLN A 72 -9.67 -9.21 89.27
CA GLN A 72 -10.57 -8.06 89.29
C GLN A 72 -11.41 -8.03 90.56
N ALA A 73 -11.94 -9.18 90.99
CA ALA A 73 -12.82 -9.27 92.14
C ALA A 73 -12.14 -8.71 93.41
N ASP A 74 -10.95 -9.23 93.74
CA ASP A 74 -10.19 -8.81 94.92
C ASP A 74 -9.82 -7.32 94.84
N ARG A 75 -9.34 -6.86 93.68
CA ARG A 75 -8.95 -5.46 93.47
C ARG A 75 -10.12 -4.48 93.64
N LEU A 76 -11.32 -4.87 93.18
CA LEU A 76 -12.52 -4.05 93.28
C LEU A 76 -13.07 -4.04 94.71
N ASP A 77 -13.07 -5.19 95.37
CA ASP A 77 -13.52 -5.32 96.75
C ASP A 77 -12.63 -4.49 97.68
N ASP A 78 -11.31 -4.53 97.49
CA ASP A 78 -10.34 -3.69 98.20
C ASP A 78 -10.54 -2.20 97.92
N ALA A 79 -10.73 -1.82 96.65
CA ALA A 79 -10.93 -0.42 96.28
C ALA A 79 -12.22 0.16 96.87
N ALA A 80 -13.27 -0.64 96.99
CA ALA A 80 -14.54 -0.23 97.57
C ALA A 80 -14.54 -0.12 99.10
N ALA A 81 -13.49 -0.61 99.79
CA ALA A 81 -13.31 -0.49 101.23
C ALA A 81 -12.89 0.93 101.68
N VAL A 82 -13.60 1.95 101.18
CA VAL A 82 -13.37 3.36 101.51
C VAL A 82 -13.80 3.70 102.94
N ASN A 83 -13.26 4.79 103.49
CA ASN A 83 -13.57 5.21 104.86
C ASN A 83 -15.09 5.36 105.08
N GLY A 84 -15.63 4.66 106.09
CA GLY A 84 -17.05 4.63 106.42
C GLY A 84 -17.76 3.34 106.02
N VAL A 85 -17.22 2.55 105.09
CA VAL A 85 -17.75 1.24 104.68
C VAL A 85 -17.50 0.20 105.78
N ARG A 86 -18.47 -0.69 106.00
CA ARG A 86 -18.38 -1.80 106.96
C ARG A 86 -18.01 -3.11 106.29
N LEU A 87 -18.65 -3.42 105.17
CA LEU A 87 -18.47 -4.66 104.43
C LEU A 87 -18.60 -4.38 102.94
N VAL A 88 -17.75 -5.02 102.14
CA VAL A 88 -17.89 -5.07 100.68
C VAL A 88 -18.34 -6.47 100.29
N VAL A 89 -19.34 -6.56 99.42
CA VAL A 89 -19.85 -7.83 98.89
C VAL A 89 -19.79 -7.79 97.37
N GLY A 90 -18.80 -8.46 96.80
CA GLY A 90 -18.69 -8.69 95.37
C GLY A 90 -19.56 -9.87 94.92
N ASN A 91 -20.30 -9.69 93.83
CA ASN A 91 -21.02 -10.75 93.13
C ASN A 91 -20.67 -10.66 91.64
N TYR A 92 -19.75 -11.52 91.20
CA TYR A 92 -19.13 -11.42 89.89
C TYR A 92 -19.53 -12.58 88.96
N ASP A 93 -20.04 -12.25 87.78
CA ASP A 93 -20.43 -13.23 86.77
C ASP A 93 -19.22 -13.67 85.94
N LYS A 94 -19.00 -14.98 85.80
CA LYS A 94 -17.92 -15.52 84.97
C LYS A 94 -18.25 -15.37 83.49
N LEU A 95 -17.36 -14.70 82.76
CA LEU A 95 -17.49 -14.50 81.32
C LEU A 95 -17.08 -15.74 80.51
N PRO A 96 -17.71 -15.98 79.33
CA PRO A 96 -17.34 -17.08 78.45
C PRO A 96 -15.95 -16.87 77.83
N THR A 97 -15.24 -17.98 77.57
CA THR A 97 -13.94 -18.03 76.87
C THR A 97 -14.05 -18.79 75.55
N PRO A 98 -14.75 -18.23 74.53
CA PRO A 98 -14.99 -18.93 73.27
C PRO A 98 -13.67 -19.24 72.54
N LYS A 99 -13.63 -20.40 71.87
CA LYS A 99 -12.53 -20.81 70.98
C LYS A 99 -13.11 -21.24 69.62
N PRO A 100 -12.81 -20.51 68.53
CA PRO A 100 -12.00 -19.29 68.47
C PRO A 100 -12.70 -18.08 69.10
N TYR A 101 -11.94 -17.06 69.49
CA TYR A 101 -12.48 -15.76 69.90
C TYR A 101 -12.99 -15.00 68.68
N ALA A 102 -14.31 -14.92 68.53
CA ALA A 102 -14.93 -14.39 67.32
C ALA A 102 -15.47 -12.97 67.51
N PHE A 103 -15.16 -12.09 66.57
CA PHE A 103 -15.75 -10.76 66.41
C PHE A 103 -16.12 -10.55 64.94
N ARG A 104 -17.29 -9.97 64.67
CA ARG A 104 -17.80 -9.74 63.31
C ARG A 104 -18.42 -8.37 63.19
N ALA A 105 -18.29 -7.81 61.99
CA ALA A 105 -19.00 -6.61 61.58
C ALA A 105 -19.55 -6.80 60.16
N ALA A 106 -20.81 -6.46 59.94
CA ALA A 106 -21.44 -6.57 58.63
C ALA A 106 -22.24 -5.31 58.31
N ARG A 107 -21.99 -4.72 57.15
CA ARG A 107 -22.72 -3.56 56.65
C ARG A 107 -23.93 -4.01 55.86
N ASP A 108 -25.11 -3.60 56.31
CA ASP A 108 -26.38 -3.76 55.61
C ASP A 108 -26.96 -2.37 55.28
N GLY A 109 -26.88 -1.99 54.01
CA GLY A 109 -27.23 -0.64 53.55
C GLY A 109 -26.47 0.46 54.32
N ASN A 110 -27.20 1.26 55.10
CA ASN A 110 -26.65 2.33 55.93
C ASN A 110 -26.52 1.95 57.41
N GLN A 111 -26.55 0.65 57.73
CA GLN A 111 -26.33 0.12 59.08
C GLN A 111 -25.08 -0.75 59.14
N LEU A 112 -24.37 -0.73 60.27
CA LEU A 112 -23.23 -1.62 60.54
C LEU A 112 -23.54 -2.41 61.81
N VAL A 113 -23.74 -3.71 61.64
CA VAL A 113 -24.08 -4.65 62.71
C VAL A 113 -22.79 -5.21 63.28
N LEU A 114 -22.62 -5.11 64.60
CA LEU A 114 -21.47 -5.61 65.35
C LEU A 114 -21.88 -6.81 66.19
N GLU A 115 -21.18 -7.94 66.04
CA GLU A 115 -21.50 -9.21 66.72
C GLU A 115 -20.24 -9.87 67.28
N GLY A 116 -20.41 -10.64 68.36
CA GLY A 116 -19.34 -11.45 68.95
C GLY A 116 -18.80 -10.91 70.27
N GLY A 117 -17.61 -11.38 70.64
CA GLY A 117 -16.96 -11.10 71.92
C GLY A 117 -16.21 -9.77 71.94
N VAL A 118 -16.37 -9.02 73.03
CA VAL A 118 -15.50 -7.88 73.38
C VAL A 118 -14.88 -8.04 74.77
N PRO A 119 -13.60 -7.68 74.96
CA PRO A 119 -12.87 -7.98 76.19
C PRO A 119 -13.22 -7.05 77.36
N THR A 120 -13.56 -5.78 77.08
CA THR A 120 -13.94 -4.81 78.12
C THR A 120 -14.96 -3.78 77.57
N PRO A 121 -15.73 -3.12 78.45
CA PRO A 121 -16.60 -1.99 78.11
C PRO A 121 -15.89 -0.83 77.40
N ALA A 122 -14.68 -0.45 77.84
CA ALA A 122 -13.91 0.61 77.18
C ALA A 122 -13.56 0.25 75.72
N VAL A 123 -13.18 -1.01 75.46
CA VAL A 123 -12.93 -1.48 74.09
C VAL A 123 -14.23 -1.50 73.28
N ARG A 124 -15.35 -1.93 73.86
CA ARG A 124 -16.67 -1.89 73.20
C ARG A 124 -17.04 -0.48 72.76
N GLU A 125 -16.89 0.51 73.64
CA GLU A 125 -17.16 1.91 73.31
C GLU A 125 -16.24 2.44 72.21
N ALA A 126 -14.93 2.13 72.27
CA ALA A 126 -13.98 2.49 71.24
C ALA A 126 -14.35 1.89 69.86
N LEU A 127 -14.76 0.62 69.82
CA LEU A 127 -15.19 -0.04 68.58
C LEU A 127 -16.49 0.56 68.03
N ILE A 128 -17.46 0.88 68.88
CA ILE A 128 -18.70 1.57 68.46
C ILE A 128 -18.38 2.96 67.89
N LYS A 129 -17.46 3.70 68.50
CA LYS A 129 -17.00 5.00 68.00
C LYS A 129 -16.35 4.87 66.63
N THR A 130 -15.46 3.88 66.45
CA THR A 130 -14.82 3.58 65.16
C THR A 130 -15.87 3.19 64.11
N ALA A 131 -16.84 2.34 64.47
CA ALA A 131 -17.93 1.93 63.58
C ALA A 131 -18.76 3.12 63.09
N ARG A 132 -19.09 4.07 63.99
CA ARG A 132 -19.81 5.31 63.62
C ARG A 132 -18.97 6.18 62.68
N ALA A 133 -17.68 6.36 62.98
CA ALA A 133 -16.77 7.13 62.14
C ALA A 133 -16.61 6.51 60.73
N ALA A 134 -16.58 5.18 60.64
CA ALA A 134 -16.45 4.46 59.38
C ALA A 134 -17.70 4.58 58.48
N LEU A 135 -18.90 4.63 59.08
CA LEU A 135 -20.17 4.79 58.35
C LEU A 135 -20.51 6.26 58.02
N GLY A 136 -20.02 7.22 58.79
CA GLY A 136 -20.43 8.62 58.69
C GLY A 136 -21.84 8.83 59.25
N SER A 137 -22.85 8.85 58.38
CA SER A 137 -24.26 9.11 58.73
C SER A 137 -25.12 7.85 58.93
N GLY A 138 -24.49 6.69 59.15
CA GLY A 138 -25.16 5.40 59.33
C GLY A 138 -25.43 5.03 60.79
N ALA A 139 -26.34 4.07 61.01
CA ALA A 139 -26.63 3.55 62.34
C ALA A 139 -25.71 2.36 62.68
N VAL A 140 -25.23 2.29 63.92
CA VAL A 140 -24.48 1.14 64.42
C VAL A 140 -25.42 0.29 65.26
N VAL A 141 -25.62 -0.97 64.86
CA VAL A 141 -26.40 -1.96 65.60
C VAL A 141 -25.44 -2.81 66.43
N ASP A 142 -25.59 -2.76 67.74
CA ASP A 142 -24.65 -3.35 68.69
C ASP A 142 -25.24 -4.62 69.32
N HIS A 143 -24.73 -5.78 68.88
CA HIS A 143 -25.02 -7.11 69.42
C HIS A 143 -23.79 -7.73 70.09
N LEU A 144 -22.88 -6.89 70.59
CA LEU A 144 -21.65 -7.35 71.23
C LEU A 144 -21.92 -7.85 72.64
N GLY A 145 -21.31 -8.98 72.98
CA GLY A 145 -21.30 -9.56 74.32
C GLY A 145 -19.90 -9.55 74.92
N TYR A 146 -19.80 -9.52 76.25
CA TYR A 146 -18.51 -9.59 76.93
C TYR A 146 -17.97 -11.02 76.93
N ALA A 147 -16.71 -11.20 76.54
CA ALA A 147 -16.06 -12.50 76.49
C ALA A 147 -14.54 -12.37 76.71
N LEU A 148 -13.95 -13.40 77.33
CA LEU A 148 -12.52 -13.52 77.60
C LEU A 148 -11.81 -14.33 76.52
N GLY A 149 -10.49 -14.20 76.44
CA GLY A 149 -9.66 -14.89 75.44
C GLY A 149 -9.42 -14.09 74.16
N ALA A 150 -9.65 -12.77 74.18
CA ALA A 150 -9.32 -11.89 73.07
C ALA A 150 -7.82 -11.99 72.72
N PRO A 151 -7.45 -11.97 71.43
CA PRO A 151 -6.04 -11.92 71.03
C PRO A 151 -5.38 -10.63 71.52
N ALA A 152 -4.05 -10.64 71.62
CA ALA A 152 -3.28 -9.41 71.82
C ALA A 152 -3.63 -8.38 70.73
N ASP A 153 -3.68 -7.10 71.10
CA ASP A 153 -4.02 -5.97 70.22
C ASP A 153 -5.40 -6.07 69.54
N PHE A 154 -6.33 -6.85 70.10
CA PHE A 154 -7.70 -7.03 69.57
C PHE A 154 -8.36 -5.71 69.16
N ALA A 155 -8.30 -4.68 70.01
CA ALA A 155 -8.93 -3.39 69.76
C ALA A 155 -8.39 -2.70 68.49
N ALA A 156 -7.08 -2.81 68.23
CA ALA A 156 -6.45 -2.26 67.04
C ALA A 156 -6.83 -3.04 65.78
N ILE A 157 -6.81 -4.38 65.86
CA ILE A 157 -7.19 -5.27 64.75
C ILE A 157 -8.66 -5.06 64.38
N ALA A 158 -9.56 -5.07 65.36
CA ALA A 158 -10.98 -4.89 65.15
C ALA A 158 -11.30 -3.48 64.63
N SER A 159 -10.66 -2.42 65.15
CA SER A 159 -10.85 -1.06 64.65
C SER A 159 -10.41 -0.89 63.19
N HIS A 160 -9.29 -1.51 62.81
CA HIS A 160 -8.84 -1.54 61.41
C HIS A 160 -9.86 -2.23 60.51
N GLY A 161 -10.33 -3.41 60.90
CA GLY A 161 -11.36 -4.17 60.18
C GLY A 161 -12.67 -3.42 60.01
N LEU A 162 -13.16 -2.79 61.09
CA LEU A 162 -14.36 -1.95 61.07
C LEU A 162 -14.24 -0.77 60.10
N THR A 163 -13.08 -0.10 60.11
CA THR A 163 -12.82 1.02 59.22
C THR A 163 -12.85 0.60 57.75
N GLN A 164 -12.28 -0.55 57.42
CA GLN A 164 -12.29 -1.05 56.04
C GLN A 164 -13.67 -1.56 55.63
N ALA A 165 -14.34 -2.36 56.47
CA ALA A 165 -15.69 -2.87 56.19
C ALA A 165 -16.72 -1.73 56.04
N GLY A 166 -16.64 -0.69 56.86
CA GLY A 166 -17.53 0.48 56.78
C GLY A 166 -17.40 1.29 55.48
N LYS A 167 -16.24 1.23 54.79
CA LYS A 167 -16.02 1.89 53.49
C LYS A 167 -16.56 1.09 52.31
N LEU A 168 -16.69 -0.22 52.44
CA LEU A 168 -17.15 -1.10 51.37
C LEU A 168 -18.68 -1.21 51.38
N ASN A 169 -19.28 -1.28 50.19
CA ASN A 169 -20.69 -1.63 50.02
C ASN A 169 -20.89 -3.13 50.32
N GLY A 170 -21.84 -3.46 51.19
CA GLY A 170 -22.01 -4.83 51.72
C GLY A 170 -20.77 -5.34 52.46
N GLY A 171 -19.96 -4.43 53.04
CA GLY A 171 -18.70 -4.76 53.68
C GLY A 171 -18.87 -5.68 54.89
N THR A 172 -18.14 -6.79 54.93
CA THR A 172 -18.07 -7.68 56.07
C THR A 172 -16.63 -7.79 56.58
N PHE A 173 -16.48 -7.85 57.89
CA PHE A 173 -15.23 -8.11 58.58
C PHE A 173 -15.46 -9.20 59.62
N ALA A 174 -14.55 -10.16 59.71
CA ALA A 174 -14.55 -11.15 60.77
C ALA A 174 -13.13 -11.36 61.29
N LEU A 175 -13.03 -11.46 62.62
CA LEU A 175 -11.82 -11.82 63.34
C LEU A 175 -12.11 -13.09 64.14
N ALA A 176 -11.34 -14.15 63.90
CA ALA A 176 -11.38 -15.39 64.68
C ALA A 176 -9.98 -15.64 65.24
N ASP A 177 -9.79 -15.38 66.53
CA ASP A 177 -8.46 -15.21 67.14
C ASP A 177 -7.63 -14.21 66.34
N LYS A 178 -6.59 -14.65 65.62
CA LYS A 178 -5.77 -13.78 64.74
C LYS A 178 -6.19 -13.82 63.27
N ALA A 179 -7.11 -14.69 62.88
CA ALA A 179 -7.55 -14.85 61.49
C ALA A 179 -8.45 -13.68 61.07
N TYR A 180 -7.94 -12.85 60.15
CA TYR A 180 -8.58 -11.64 59.65
C TYR A 180 -9.23 -11.92 58.30
N SER A 181 -10.56 -11.76 58.23
CA SER A 181 -11.32 -11.88 56.99
C SER A 181 -12.07 -10.60 56.66
N ILE A 182 -12.11 -10.23 55.37
CA ILE A 182 -12.85 -9.07 54.89
C ILE A 182 -13.47 -9.34 53.52
N ALA A 183 -14.68 -8.86 53.29
CA ALA A 183 -15.30 -8.88 51.97
C ALA A 183 -16.14 -7.62 51.73
N GLY A 184 -16.43 -7.32 50.47
CA GLY A 184 -17.32 -6.21 50.09
C GLY A 184 -16.95 -5.60 48.74
N ALA A 185 -17.78 -4.71 48.22
CA ALA A 185 -17.52 -4.01 46.96
C ALA A 185 -17.15 -2.55 47.19
N ALA A 186 -16.05 -2.09 46.61
CA ALA A 186 -15.68 -0.68 46.63
C ALA A 186 -16.60 0.16 45.73
N THR A 187 -16.88 1.39 46.13
CA THR A 187 -17.71 2.34 45.36
C THR A 187 -16.90 3.19 44.39
N SER A 188 -15.57 3.24 44.56
CA SER A 188 -14.64 3.91 43.65
C SER A 188 -13.30 3.15 43.57
N SER A 189 -12.50 3.46 42.54
CA SER A 189 -11.16 2.89 42.38
C SER A 189 -10.25 3.26 43.55
N ASP A 190 -10.33 4.48 44.06
CA ASP A 190 -9.50 4.95 45.18
C ASP A 190 -9.81 4.16 46.46
N ILE A 191 -11.09 3.89 46.72
CA ILE A 191 -11.53 3.07 47.86
C ILE A 191 -11.04 1.63 47.69
N TYR A 192 -11.12 1.08 46.48
CA TYR A 192 -10.63 -0.25 46.19
C TYR A 192 -9.13 -0.38 46.46
N GLU A 193 -8.32 0.52 45.90
CA GLU A 193 -6.88 0.51 46.06
C GLU A 193 -6.47 0.73 47.52
N ALA A 194 -7.12 1.66 48.22
CA ALA A 194 -6.87 1.89 49.64
C ALA A 194 -7.22 0.65 50.50
N ALA A 195 -8.32 -0.03 50.21
CA ALA A 195 -8.73 -1.23 50.94
C ALA A 195 -7.78 -2.41 50.67
N VAL A 196 -7.34 -2.61 49.42
CA VAL A 196 -6.34 -3.63 49.07
C VAL A 196 -4.99 -3.32 49.72
N ALA A 197 -4.55 -2.06 49.70
CA ALA A 197 -3.32 -1.63 50.35
C ALA A 197 -3.36 -1.88 51.86
N ALA A 198 -4.50 -1.62 52.50
CA ALA A 198 -4.71 -1.88 53.93
C ALA A 198 -4.61 -3.36 54.31
N MET A 199 -4.74 -4.29 53.35
CA MET A 199 -4.55 -5.73 53.60
C MET A 199 -3.07 -6.14 53.55
N ARG A 200 -2.18 -5.34 52.95
CA ARG A 200 -0.74 -5.68 52.86
C ARG A 200 -0.02 -5.59 54.20
N GLN A 201 -0.53 -4.79 55.13
CA GLN A 201 0.03 -4.59 56.47
C GLN A 201 -1.11 -4.56 57.48
N LEU A 202 -1.29 -5.67 58.20
CA LEU A 202 -2.29 -5.77 59.26
C LEU A 202 -1.69 -5.38 60.63
N PRO A 203 -2.45 -4.70 61.50
CA PRO A 203 -2.01 -4.39 62.86
C PRO A 203 -2.01 -5.65 63.76
N GLY A 204 -1.33 -5.57 64.92
CA GLY A 204 -1.47 -6.52 66.02
C GLY A 204 -1.08 -7.97 65.74
N GLY A 205 -0.32 -8.23 64.66
CA GLY A 205 0.05 -9.58 64.25
C GLY A 205 -1.12 -10.44 63.73
N ALA A 206 -2.20 -9.80 63.27
CA ALA A 206 -3.28 -10.48 62.58
C ALA A 206 -2.80 -11.13 61.27
N VAL A 207 -3.44 -12.24 60.88
CA VAL A 207 -3.08 -13.05 59.71
C VAL A 207 -4.28 -13.08 58.77
N LEU A 208 -4.08 -12.76 57.49
CA LEU A 208 -5.14 -12.82 56.48
C LEU A 208 -5.66 -14.26 56.34
N ASP A 209 -6.99 -14.41 56.37
CA ASP A 209 -7.70 -15.67 56.10
C ASP A 209 -8.48 -15.55 54.79
N LYS A 210 -9.70 -14.96 54.80
CA LYS A 210 -10.52 -14.79 53.59
C LYS A 210 -10.64 -13.32 53.19
N VAL A 211 -10.14 -12.97 52.01
CA VAL A 211 -10.23 -11.61 51.46
C VAL A 211 -10.98 -11.64 50.13
N SER A 212 -12.10 -10.92 50.05
CA SER A 212 -12.89 -10.76 48.82
C SER A 212 -13.36 -9.32 48.66
N ILE A 213 -12.42 -8.45 48.31
CA ILE A 213 -12.69 -7.03 48.00
C ILE A 213 -12.90 -6.93 46.50
N LEU A 214 -14.09 -6.52 46.09
CA LEU A 214 -14.45 -6.35 44.68
C LEU A 214 -14.27 -4.89 44.26
N PRO A 215 -13.66 -4.60 43.10
CA PRO A 215 -13.60 -3.23 42.57
C PRO A 215 -15.00 -2.74 42.15
N PRO A 216 -15.16 -1.41 41.93
CA PRO A 216 -16.43 -0.86 41.45
C PRO A 216 -16.82 -1.45 40.10
N GLU A 217 -18.13 -1.54 39.82
CA GLU A 217 -18.63 -2.05 38.55
C GLU A 217 -18.78 -0.93 37.52
N ALA A 218 -18.20 -1.12 36.33
CA ALA A 218 -18.34 -0.21 35.20
C ALA A 218 -19.24 -0.84 34.13
N LYS A 219 -20.32 -0.14 33.76
CA LYS A 219 -21.23 -0.49 32.67
C LYS A 219 -21.67 0.79 31.95
N PRO A 220 -21.31 1.01 30.67
CA PRO A 220 -20.43 0.17 29.84
C PRO A 220 -18.98 0.15 30.34
N PHE A 221 -18.26 -0.94 30.06
CA PHE A 221 -16.84 -1.07 30.37
C PHE A 221 -16.00 -0.46 29.23
N ILE A 222 -15.51 0.77 29.42
CA ILE A 222 -14.83 1.53 28.36
C ILE A 222 -13.33 1.63 28.63
N TRP A 223 -12.52 1.24 27.65
CA TRP A 223 -11.10 1.55 27.57
C TRP A 223 -10.79 2.24 26.24
N SER A 224 -9.85 3.19 26.25
CA SER A 224 -9.42 3.88 25.04
C SER A 224 -7.96 4.26 25.09
N ALA A 225 -7.35 4.38 23.91
CA ALA A 225 -6.03 4.95 23.73
C ALA A 225 -6.07 5.97 22.58
N VAL A 226 -5.45 7.13 22.80
CA VAL A 226 -5.33 8.21 21.82
C VAL A 226 -3.86 8.47 21.57
N ARG A 227 -3.48 8.57 20.29
CA ARG A 227 -2.14 8.96 19.85
C ARG A 227 -2.22 10.28 19.08
N GLU A 228 -1.44 11.25 19.54
CA GLU A 228 -1.23 12.53 18.86
C GLU A 228 0.28 12.76 18.71
N GLY A 229 0.81 12.43 17.52
CA GLY A 229 2.25 12.51 17.24
C GLY A 229 3.08 11.61 18.16
N GLN A 230 3.83 12.23 19.07
CA GLN A 230 4.71 11.58 20.06
C GLN A 230 4.07 11.47 21.45
N SER A 231 2.77 11.72 21.58
CA SER A 231 2.05 11.56 22.85
C SER A 231 1.00 10.46 22.73
N VAL A 232 0.95 9.57 23.73
CA VAL A 232 -0.04 8.50 23.84
C VAL A 232 -0.72 8.58 25.20
N VAL A 233 -2.05 8.71 25.20
CA VAL A 233 -2.85 8.77 26.42
C VAL A 233 -3.83 7.60 26.46
N MET A 234 -3.70 6.74 27.47
CA MET A 234 -4.66 5.66 27.74
C MET A 234 -5.63 6.07 28.83
N SER A 235 -6.94 5.89 28.62
CA SER A 235 -7.99 6.34 29.53
C SER A 235 -9.11 5.31 29.65
N GLY A 236 -9.86 5.36 30.76
CA GLY A 236 -11.01 4.50 31.01
C GLY A 236 -10.75 3.50 32.13
N VAL A 237 -11.32 2.30 32.02
CA VAL A 237 -11.27 1.27 33.07
C VAL A 237 -10.48 0.03 32.64
N VAL A 238 -9.85 -0.62 33.62
CA VAL A 238 -9.11 -1.88 33.46
C VAL A 238 -9.50 -2.87 34.56
N PRO A 239 -9.40 -4.21 34.31
CA PRO A 239 -9.92 -5.20 35.26
C PRO A 239 -9.13 -5.28 36.57
N ASN A 240 -7.82 -5.00 36.52
CA ASN A 240 -6.91 -5.10 37.67
C ASN A 240 -5.60 -4.32 37.41
N ASP A 241 -4.78 -4.15 38.46
CA ASP A 241 -3.50 -3.44 38.41
C ASP A 241 -2.46 -4.12 37.50
N ALA A 242 -2.47 -5.45 37.41
CA ALA A 242 -1.52 -6.18 36.58
C ALA A 242 -1.70 -5.84 35.09
N ILE A 243 -2.95 -5.80 34.61
CA ILE A 243 -3.28 -5.39 33.24
C ILE A 243 -2.91 -3.92 33.02
N ARG A 244 -3.19 -3.03 33.98
CA ARG A 244 -2.82 -1.61 33.90
C ARG A 244 -1.32 -1.44 33.60
N ARG A 245 -0.46 -2.07 34.41
CA ARG A 245 1.00 -2.03 34.26
C ARG A 245 1.47 -2.68 32.97
N ALA A 246 0.82 -3.78 32.55
CA ALA A 246 1.13 -4.45 31.30
C ALA A 246 0.84 -3.53 30.09
N LEU A 247 -0.24 -2.75 30.14
CA LEU A 247 -0.57 -1.79 29.09
C LEU A 247 0.39 -0.60 29.04
N GLU A 248 0.81 -0.08 30.19
CA GLU A 248 1.86 0.93 30.26
C GLU A 248 3.17 0.44 29.63
N ALA A 249 3.60 -0.78 29.98
CA ALA A 249 4.80 -1.39 29.40
C ALA A 249 4.65 -1.66 27.90
N ALA A 250 3.48 -2.15 27.47
CA ALA A 250 3.19 -2.40 26.05
C ALA A 250 3.19 -1.10 25.23
N ALA A 251 2.59 -0.03 25.74
CA ALA A 251 2.60 1.28 25.11
C ALA A 251 4.02 1.86 25.02
N ALA A 252 4.80 1.82 26.12
CA ALA A 252 6.20 2.28 26.11
C ALA A 252 7.06 1.50 25.10
N LYS A 253 6.78 0.20 24.91
CA LYS A 253 7.46 -0.64 23.91
C LYS A 253 7.02 -0.33 22.48
N ALA A 254 5.73 -0.09 22.26
CA ALA A 254 5.17 0.19 20.94
C ALA A 254 5.60 1.56 20.39
N TRP A 255 5.86 2.53 21.28
CA TRP A 255 6.30 3.87 20.91
C TRP A 255 7.56 4.31 21.68
N PRO A 256 8.75 3.81 21.30
CA PRO A 256 10.00 4.22 21.92
C PRO A 256 10.21 5.74 21.77
N GLY A 257 10.43 6.44 22.90
CA GLY A 257 10.65 7.89 22.92
C GLY A 257 9.39 8.76 22.96
N ALA A 258 8.19 8.17 22.88
CA ALA A 258 6.94 8.89 23.06
C ALA A 258 6.62 9.15 24.54
N SER A 259 5.89 10.24 24.82
CA SER A 259 5.31 10.49 26.13
C SER A 259 4.08 9.61 26.32
N VAL A 260 4.18 8.60 27.19
CA VAL A 260 3.08 7.67 27.51
C VAL A 260 2.46 8.09 28.84
N MET A 261 1.19 8.50 28.80
CA MET A 261 0.40 8.89 29.97
C MET A 261 -0.82 7.97 30.13
N HIS A 262 -1.30 7.79 31.35
CA HIS A 262 -2.55 7.07 31.60
C HIS A 262 -3.44 7.74 32.65
N HIS A 263 -4.75 7.61 32.43
CA HIS A 263 -5.82 7.98 33.35
C HIS A 263 -6.75 6.77 33.58
N MET A 264 -6.15 5.58 33.65
CA MET A 264 -6.86 4.30 33.79
C MET A 264 -7.20 3.98 35.26
N GLN A 265 -8.45 3.57 35.50
CA GLN A 265 -8.98 3.20 36.81
C GLN A 265 -9.32 1.71 36.88
N ILE A 266 -9.31 1.11 38.08
CA ILE A 266 -9.64 -0.32 38.25
C ILE A 266 -11.15 -0.48 38.45
N ALA A 267 -11.79 -1.31 37.62
CA ALA A 267 -13.21 -1.65 37.72
C ALA A 267 -13.47 -3.10 37.30
N ARG A 268 -14.55 -3.70 37.80
CA ARG A 268 -15.12 -4.96 37.27
C ARG A 268 -16.15 -4.66 36.18
N GLY A 269 -16.54 -5.70 35.44
CA GLY A 269 -17.48 -5.57 34.32
C GLY A 269 -16.80 -5.70 32.95
N ALA A 270 -15.53 -6.12 32.92
CA ALA A 270 -14.81 -6.40 31.68
C ALA A 270 -15.61 -7.36 30.78
N PRO A 271 -15.55 -7.21 29.45
CA PRO A 271 -16.26 -8.06 28.51
C PRO A 271 -15.88 -9.54 28.68
N SER A 272 -16.80 -10.43 28.28
CA SER A 272 -16.54 -11.87 28.25
C SER A 272 -15.49 -12.18 27.18
N GLY A 273 -14.22 -12.33 27.59
CA GLY A 273 -13.10 -12.60 26.70
C GLY A 273 -11.76 -12.21 27.28
N ASP A 274 -10.70 -12.29 26.46
CA ASP A 274 -9.36 -11.90 26.85
C ASP A 274 -9.17 -10.38 26.62
N PHE A 275 -9.50 -9.60 27.64
CA PHE A 275 -9.32 -8.15 27.62
C PHE A 275 -7.87 -7.73 27.36
N SER A 276 -6.89 -8.53 27.80
CA SER A 276 -5.47 -8.27 27.53
C SER A 276 -5.16 -8.43 26.04
N ALA A 277 -5.73 -9.46 25.40
CA ALA A 277 -5.60 -9.63 23.94
C ALA A 277 -6.27 -8.48 23.18
N TYR A 278 -7.44 -8.01 23.62
CA TYR A 278 -8.17 -6.93 22.95
C TYR A 278 -7.39 -5.61 22.98
N THR A 279 -6.89 -5.25 24.15
CA THR A 279 -6.12 -4.02 24.34
C THR A 279 -4.74 -4.09 23.67
N THR A 280 -4.08 -5.26 23.68
CA THR A 280 -2.82 -5.47 22.94
C THR A 280 -3.04 -5.31 21.43
N TYR A 281 -4.11 -5.90 20.88
CA TYR A 281 -4.50 -5.72 19.49
C TYR A 281 -4.78 -4.25 19.18
N ALA A 282 -5.56 -3.56 20.02
CA ALA A 282 -5.89 -2.15 19.81
C ALA A 282 -4.65 -1.23 19.86
N LEU A 283 -3.68 -1.48 20.75
CA LEU A 283 -2.41 -0.73 20.77
C LEU A 283 -1.55 -1.02 19.52
N ALA A 284 -1.53 -2.26 19.04
CA ALA A 284 -0.82 -2.62 17.81
C ALA A 284 -1.41 -1.90 16.60
N GLU A 285 -2.74 -1.86 16.46
CA GLU A 285 -3.40 -1.14 15.38
C GLU A 285 -3.22 0.38 15.49
N LEU A 286 -3.31 0.95 16.71
CA LEU A 286 -2.99 2.36 16.94
C LEU A 286 -1.54 2.70 16.58
N SER A 287 -0.60 1.75 16.70
CA SER A 287 0.81 1.97 16.37
C SER A 287 1.06 2.20 14.87
N ARG A 288 0.17 1.68 14.02
CA ARG A 288 0.16 1.89 12.56
C ARG A 288 -0.31 3.29 12.16
N LEU A 289 -1.00 4.00 13.05
CA LEU A 289 -1.54 5.34 12.79
C LEU A 289 -0.52 6.42 13.22
N SER A 290 -0.38 7.47 12.43
CA SER A 290 0.37 8.70 12.79
C SER A 290 -0.31 9.44 13.93
N THR A 291 -1.64 9.58 13.81
CA THR A 291 -2.53 10.15 14.82
C THR A 291 -3.83 9.37 14.81
N GLY A 292 -4.40 9.07 15.96
CA GLY A 292 -5.64 8.30 15.99
C GLY A 292 -6.13 7.96 17.38
N ARG A 293 -7.24 7.24 17.41
CA ARG A 293 -7.91 6.77 18.61
C ARG A 293 -8.44 5.37 18.40
N VAL A 294 -8.27 4.55 19.43
CA VAL A 294 -8.97 3.27 19.58
C VAL A 294 -9.86 3.32 20.80
N VAL A 295 -11.05 2.73 20.71
CA VAL A 295 -11.98 2.59 21.84
C VAL A 295 -12.53 1.18 21.85
N ILE A 296 -12.50 0.55 23.03
CA ILE A 296 -13.18 -0.70 23.33
C ILE A 296 -14.28 -0.36 24.34
N SER A 297 -15.54 -0.52 23.94
CA SER A 297 -16.71 -0.38 24.81
C SER A 297 -17.39 -1.73 24.95
N ASP A 298 -17.30 -2.33 26.13
CA ASP A 298 -17.57 -3.74 26.36
C ASP A 298 -16.77 -4.59 25.35
N ALA A 299 -17.42 -5.21 24.37
CA ALA A 299 -16.79 -6.01 23.32
C ALA A 299 -16.76 -5.32 21.94
N ASN A 300 -17.11 -4.04 21.86
CA ASN A 300 -17.18 -3.28 20.61
C ASN A 300 -15.93 -2.43 20.41
N TYR A 301 -15.23 -2.67 19.31
CA TYR A 301 -14.00 -1.99 18.93
C TYR A 301 -14.24 -0.91 17.88
N THR A 302 -13.66 0.26 18.09
CA THR A 302 -13.60 1.33 17.11
C THR A 302 -12.18 1.81 16.93
N ILE A 303 -11.82 2.15 15.70
CA ILE A 303 -10.55 2.76 15.33
C ILE A 303 -10.78 3.93 14.40
N ALA A 304 -10.08 5.03 14.63
CA ALA A 304 -10.10 6.20 13.75
C ALA A 304 -8.72 6.87 13.75
N GLY A 305 -8.29 7.39 12.61
CA GLY A 305 -7.05 8.15 12.53
C GLY A 305 -6.39 8.12 11.15
N GLU A 306 -5.25 8.78 11.04
CA GLU A 306 -4.48 8.91 9.81
C GLU A 306 -3.24 8.01 9.85
N VAL A 307 -2.96 7.32 8.74
CA VAL A 307 -1.76 6.48 8.58
C VAL A 307 -0.60 7.27 7.94
N PRO A 308 0.67 6.87 8.17
CA PRO A 308 1.84 7.58 7.66
C PRO A 308 2.15 7.31 6.18
N SER A 309 1.63 6.21 5.61
CA SER A 309 1.97 5.81 4.25
C SER A 309 0.86 4.95 3.61
N PRO A 310 0.83 4.83 2.27
CA PRO A 310 -0.12 3.96 1.58
C PRO A 310 0.02 2.48 1.98
N ALA A 311 1.25 2.01 2.23
CA ALA A 311 1.49 0.65 2.71
C ALA A 311 0.91 0.45 4.13
N ALA A 312 1.08 1.45 5.00
CA ALA A 312 0.48 1.42 6.34
C ALA A 312 -1.07 1.44 6.29
N TYR A 313 -1.67 2.09 5.28
CA TYR A 313 -3.12 2.02 5.05
C TYR A 313 -3.57 0.59 4.74
N ASP A 314 -2.93 -0.08 3.77
CA ASP A 314 -3.27 -1.46 3.40
C ASP A 314 -3.07 -2.41 4.59
N GLU A 315 -1.99 -2.24 5.37
CA GLU A 315 -1.74 -3.02 6.59
C GLU A 315 -2.79 -2.79 7.68
N ALA A 316 -3.20 -1.54 7.93
CA ALA A 316 -4.20 -1.21 8.92
C ALA A 316 -5.59 -1.74 8.52
N MET A 317 -5.96 -1.63 7.24
CA MET A 317 -7.20 -2.22 6.73
C MET A 317 -7.21 -3.75 6.84
N ALA A 318 -6.07 -4.40 6.58
CA ALA A 318 -5.93 -5.84 6.76
C ALA A 318 -5.94 -6.26 8.25
N GLY A 319 -5.39 -5.44 9.13
CA GLY A 319 -5.37 -5.62 10.58
C GLY A 319 -6.78 -5.57 11.18
N VAL A 320 -7.58 -4.59 10.77
CA VAL A 320 -9.00 -4.46 11.13
C VAL A 320 -9.83 -5.68 10.71
N GLY A 321 -9.44 -6.40 9.66
CA GLY A 321 -10.08 -7.66 9.25
C GLY A 321 -9.74 -8.88 10.13
N LYS A 322 -8.81 -8.77 11.08
CA LYS A 322 -8.28 -9.87 11.90
C LYS A 322 -8.50 -9.62 13.40
N LEU A 323 -9.76 -9.42 13.80
CA LEU A 323 -10.10 -9.18 15.20
C LEU A 323 -9.86 -10.42 16.09
N PRO A 324 -9.39 -10.24 17.35
CA PRO A 324 -9.35 -11.31 18.33
C PRO A 324 -10.75 -11.87 18.65
N SER A 325 -10.82 -13.15 19.03
CA SER A 325 -12.08 -13.83 19.38
C SER A 325 -12.86 -13.09 20.47
N GLY A 326 -14.13 -12.76 20.20
CA GLY A 326 -15.03 -12.06 21.12
C GLY A 326 -14.99 -10.53 21.02
N LEU A 327 -14.15 -9.95 20.16
CA LEU A 327 -14.15 -8.52 19.84
C LEU A 327 -14.89 -8.28 18.52
N THR A 328 -15.82 -7.32 18.50
CA THR A 328 -16.62 -6.97 17.31
C THR A 328 -16.22 -5.59 16.80
N LEU A 329 -15.94 -5.46 15.50
CA LEU A 329 -15.68 -4.16 14.89
C LEU A 329 -16.99 -3.37 14.77
N ALA A 330 -17.09 -2.26 15.51
CA ALA A 330 -18.19 -1.32 15.40
C ALA A 330 -17.96 -0.27 14.32
N LYS A 331 -16.73 0.27 14.21
CA LYS A 331 -16.38 1.29 13.20
C LYS A 331 -14.88 1.35 12.93
N ALA A 332 -14.50 1.54 11.68
CA ALA A 332 -13.13 1.82 11.27
C ALA A 332 -13.08 3.04 10.33
N ASP A 333 -12.68 4.19 10.86
CA ASP A 333 -12.48 5.44 10.11
C ASP A 333 -10.99 5.70 9.91
N ILE A 334 -10.32 4.83 9.16
CA ILE A 334 -8.90 4.95 8.84
C ILE A 334 -8.75 5.85 7.61
N VAL A 335 -7.99 6.92 7.76
CA VAL A 335 -7.77 7.94 6.74
C VAL A 335 -6.42 7.69 6.07
N PRO A 336 -6.36 7.53 4.73
CA PRO A 336 -5.10 7.38 4.02
C PRO A 336 -4.29 8.69 4.03
N PRO A 337 -2.95 8.63 3.88
CA PRO A 337 -2.11 9.82 3.97
C PRO A 337 -2.43 10.80 2.83
N GLU A 338 -2.27 12.10 3.06
CA GLU A 338 -2.26 13.07 1.96
C GLU A 338 -0.86 13.18 1.34
N ILE A 339 -0.75 12.91 0.03
CA ILE A 339 0.51 12.99 -0.72
C ILE A 339 0.33 13.93 -1.91
N LYS A 340 1.17 14.97 -1.99
CA LYS A 340 1.25 15.91 -3.12
C LYS A 340 2.69 16.03 -3.64
N PRO A 341 2.90 16.19 -4.96
CA PRO A 341 1.88 16.12 -6.01
C PRO A 341 1.33 14.70 -6.20
N TYR A 342 0.07 14.58 -6.62
CA TYR A 342 -0.51 13.30 -6.97
C TYR A 342 0.16 12.76 -8.22
N ARG A 343 0.62 11.50 -8.19
CA ARG A 343 1.27 10.88 -9.35
C ARG A 343 0.76 9.46 -9.58
N LEU A 344 0.39 9.18 -10.82
CA LEU A 344 0.10 7.85 -11.34
C LEU A 344 0.79 7.69 -12.68
N SER A 345 1.57 6.64 -12.85
CA SER A 345 2.23 6.33 -14.12
C SER A 345 1.98 4.90 -14.58
N ALA A 346 1.89 4.75 -15.90
CA ALA A 346 1.76 3.48 -16.60
C ALA A 346 2.90 3.37 -17.62
N GLU A 347 3.68 2.30 -17.54
CA GLU A 347 4.81 2.05 -18.42
C GLU A 347 4.59 0.77 -19.20
N LEU A 348 4.43 0.90 -20.52
CA LEU A 348 4.21 -0.18 -21.46
C LEU A 348 5.55 -0.57 -22.10
N GLY A 349 6.06 -1.73 -21.70
CA GLY A 349 7.23 -2.35 -22.28
C GLY A 349 6.89 -3.47 -23.28
N PRO A 350 7.91 -4.18 -23.80
CA PRO A 350 7.72 -5.28 -24.74
C PRO A 350 7.04 -6.51 -24.12
N THR A 351 7.20 -6.74 -22.82
CA THR A 351 6.72 -7.94 -22.12
C THR A 351 5.48 -7.71 -21.26
N GLY A 352 5.13 -6.45 -20.98
CA GLY A 352 4.11 -6.15 -19.98
C GLY A 352 3.85 -4.68 -19.75
N LEU A 353 2.88 -4.41 -18.87
CA LEU A 353 2.52 -3.10 -18.38
C LEU A 353 2.85 -3.01 -16.88
N THR A 354 3.51 -1.94 -16.46
CA THR A 354 3.74 -1.64 -15.04
C THR A 354 2.98 -0.38 -14.65
N LEU A 355 2.11 -0.46 -13.65
CA LEU A 355 1.42 0.67 -13.04
C LEU A 355 2.07 1.01 -11.71
N THR A 356 2.39 2.27 -11.49
CA THR A 356 2.97 2.77 -10.23
C THR A 356 2.35 4.10 -9.83
N GLY A 357 2.20 4.33 -8.53
CA GLY A 357 1.73 5.63 -8.02
C GLY A 357 0.60 5.49 -7.03
N LEU A 358 -0.36 6.41 -7.10
CA LEU A 358 -1.40 6.60 -6.08
C LEU A 358 -2.81 6.48 -6.66
N ALA A 359 -3.75 6.05 -5.82
CA ALA A 359 -5.18 6.14 -6.08
C ALA A 359 -5.90 6.76 -4.87
N PRO A 360 -6.95 7.57 -5.09
CA PRO A 360 -7.70 8.21 -4.00
C PRO A 360 -8.52 7.22 -3.15
N SER A 361 -8.83 6.04 -3.69
CA SER A 361 -9.59 5.00 -2.99
C SER A 361 -9.28 3.61 -3.55
N THR A 362 -9.65 2.57 -2.81
CA THR A 362 -9.57 1.17 -3.26
C THR A 362 -10.39 0.93 -4.52
N SER A 363 -11.61 1.48 -4.59
CA SER A 363 -12.47 1.35 -5.78
C SER A 363 -11.84 1.95 -7.04
N VAL A 364 -11.15 3.08 -6.92
CA VAL A 364 -10.44 3.70 -8.06
C VAL A 364 -9.21 2.87 -8.45
N ARG A 365 -8.42 2.39 -7.49
CA ARG A 365 -7.29 1.48 -7.76
C ARG A 365 -7.75 0.23 -8.52
N ASP A 366 -8.83 -0.38 -8.06
CA ASP A 366 -9.36 -1.61 -8.63
C ASP A 366 -9.91 -1.37 -10.04
N ALA A 367 -10.57 -0.23 -10.28
CA ALA A 367 -11.03 0.18 -11.61
C ALA A 367 -9.87 0.38 -12.60
N ILE A 368 -8.79 1.06 -12.19
CA ILE A 368 -7.59 1.26 -13.01
C ILE A 368 -6.93 -0.08 -13.33
N THR A 369 -6.80 -0.95 -12.34
CA THR A 369 -6.18 -2.27 -12.49
C THR A 369 -7.01 -3.17 -13.39
N ALA A 370 -8.35 -3.15 -13.26
CA ALA A 370 -9.26 -3.89 -14.12
C ALA A 370 -9.19 -3.39 -15.58
N ALA A 371 -9.19 -2.07 -15.78
CA ALA A 371 -9.05 -1.48 -17.12
C ALA A 371 -7.71 -1.86 -17.78
N ALA A 372 -6.62 -1.84 -17.02
CA ALA A 372 -5.32 -2.29 -17.51
C ALA A 372 -5.32 -3.79 -17.89
N ASN A 373 -5.87 -4.65 -17.04
CA ASN A 373 -5.97 -6.08 -17.35
C ASN A 373 -6.85 -6.36 -18.59
N GLY A 374 -7.92 -5.60 -18.79
CA GLY A 374 -8.78 -5.72 -19.96
C GLY A 374 -8.10 -5.20 -21.24
N GLN A 375 -7.54 -3.99 -21.20
CA GLN A 375 -6.93 -3.33 -22.36
C GLN A 375 -5.67 -4.06 -22.86
N PHE A 376 -4.90 -4.65 -21.94
CA PHE A 376 -3.63 -5.32 -22.23
C PHE A 376 -3.71 -6.85 -22.03
N ALA A 377 -4.87 -7.44 -22.32
CA ALA A 377 -5.08 -8.89 -22.23
C ALA A 377 -4.00 -9.66 -22.99
N GLY A 378 -3.41 -10.68 -22.36
CA GLY A 378 -2.30 -11.45 -22.91
C GLY A 378 -0.90 -10.90 -22.58
N ARG A 379 -0.79 -9.73 -21.95
CA ARG A 379 0.47 -9.19 -21.40
C ARG A 379 0.51 -9.31 -19.88
N THR A 380 1.71 -9.35 -19.29
CA THR A 380 1.85 -9.30 -17.83
C THR A 380 1.56 -7.88 -17.33
N VAL A 381 0.55 -7.72 -16.47
CA VAL A 381 0.22 -6.45 -15.82
C VAL A 381 0.67 -6.49 -14.37
N THR A 382 1.56 -5.57 -13.99
CA THR A 382 2.04 -5.40 -12.61
C THR A 382 1.52 -4.09 -12.05
N ALA A 383 0.68 -4.13 -11.01
CA ALA A 383 0.13 -2.94 -10.37
C ALA A 383 0.72 -2.70 -8.97
N LYS A 384 1.39 -1.55 -8.79
CA LYS A 384 1.94 -1.06 -7.52
C LYS A 384 1.34 0.31 -7.21
N ILE A 385 0.02 0.33 -6.97
CA ILE A 385 -0.77 1.54 -6.73
C ILE A 385 -1.16 1.58 -5.25
N GLY A 386 -0.64 2.57 -4.53
CA GLY A 386 -0.98 2.81 -3.12
C GLY A 386 -2.23 3.68 -2.95
N ILE A 387 -2.93 3.58 -1.83
CA ILE A 387 -4.06 4.46 -1.52
C ILE A 387 -3.58 5.72 -0.78
N ALA A 388 -3.88 6.90 -1.31
CA ALA A 388 -3.53 8.19 -0.74
C ALA A 388 -4.53 9.29 -1.14
N ARG A 389 -4.75 10.25 -0.25
CA ARG A 389 -5.43 11.52 -0.55
C ARG A 389 -4.48 12.45 -1.29
N GLY A 390 -5.02 13.54 -1.85
CA GLY A 390 -4.22 14.54 -2.58
C GLY A 390 -4.37 14.47 -4.10
N ALA A 391 -5.19 13.54 -4.62
CA ALA A 391 -5.61 13.56 -6.01
C ALA A 391 -6.33 14.89 -6.36
N PRO A 392 -6.16 15.41 -7.59
CA PRO A 392 -6.89 16.60 -8.03
C PRO A 392 -8.40 16.35 -8.03
N GLU A 393 -9.18 17.43 -8.03
CA GLU A 393 -10.62 17.35 -8.23
C GLU A 393 -10.92 16.69 -9.60
N GLY A 394 -11.95 15.84 -9.68
CA GLY A 394 -12.34 15.17 -10.93
C GLY A 394 -12.30 13.63 -10.86
N ASP A 395 -12.70 12.99 -11.95
CA ASP A 395 -12.79 11.53 -12.05
C ASP A 395 -11.44 10.91 -12.45
N ILE A 396 -10.63 10.59 -11.44
CA ILE A 396 -9.32 9.95 -11.59
C ILE A 396 -9.43 8.60 -12.29
N ALA A 397 -10.48 7.82 -12.01
CA ALA A 397 -10.66 6.51 -12.64
C ALA A 397 -10.84 6.70 -14.14
N LYS A 398 -11.76 7.57 -14.56
CA LYS A 398 -12.01 7.85 -15.97
C LYS A 398 -10.78 8.41 -16.68
N ALA A 399 -10.08 9.40 -16.09
CA ALA A 399 -8.87 9.97 -16.68
C ALA A 399 -7.77 8.90 -16.87
N SER A 400 -7.59 8.03 -15.88
CA SER A 400 -6.63 6.91 -15.94
C SER A 400 -7.03 5.88 -17.00
N VAL A 401 -8.32 5.54 -17.12
CA VAL A 401 -8.81 4.62 -18.16
C VAL A 401 -8.58 5.22 -19.55
N SER A 402 -8.94 6.49 -19.77
CA SER A 402 -8.68 7.18 -21.05
C SER A 402 -7.20 7.15 -21.41
N LEU A 403 -6.33 7.38 -20.42
CA LEU A 403 -4.88 7.33 -20.60
C LEU A 403 -4.38 5.93 -20.98
N LEU A 404 -4.89 4.88 -20.32
CA LEU A 404 -4.57 3.49 -20.64
C LEU A 404 -5.06 3.07 -22.03
N THR A 405 -6.23 3.56 -22.46
CA THR A 405 -6.74 3.33 -23.82
C THR A 405 -5.81 3.92 -24.88
N GLU A 406 -5.31 5.15 -24.69
CA GLU A 406 -4.36 5.76 -25.62
C GLU A 406 -3.00 5.09 -25.58
N LEU A 407 -2.50 4.70 -24.39
CA LEU A 407 -1.28 3.91 -24.26
C LEU A 407 -1.39 2.55 -24.97
N GLY A 408 -2.59 1.96 -25.01
CA GLY A 408 -2.88 0.73 -25.76
C GLY A 408 -2.75 0.85 -27.27
N LYS A 409 -2.68 2.07 -27.82
CA LYS A 409 -2.42 2.33 -29.25
C LYS A 409 -0.92 2.41 -29.56
N LEU A 410 -0.06 2.27 -28.55
CA LEU A 410 1.40 2.35 -28.69
C LEU A 410 2.03 0.96 -28.63
N ALA A 411 3.13 0.77 -29.34
CA ALA A 411 3.94 -0.45 -29.27
C ALA A 411 4.67 -0.53 -27.91
N GLN A 412 5.18 0.63 -27.48
CA GLN A 412 5.82 0.87 -26.20
C GLN A 412 5.63 2.34 -25.82
N GLY A 413 5.62 2.66 -24.54
CA GLY A 413 5.44 4.04 -24.10
C GLY A 413 5.27 4.21 -22.60
N ARG A 414 5.17 5.47 -22.18
CA ARG A 414 4.92 5.87 -20.81
C ARG A 414 3.79 6.88 -20.79
N ALA A 415 2.86 6.69 -19.87
CA ALA A 415 1.76 7.60 -19.61
C ALA A 415 1.80 8.02 -18.14
N GLU A 416 1.55 9.29 -17.85
CA GLU A 416 1.62 9.82 -16.50
C GLU A 416 0.55 10.87 -16.24
N ILE A 417 -0.08 10.78 -15.07
CA ILE A 417 -0.94 11.80 -14.46
C ILE A 417 -0.12 12.40 -13.32
N ASN A 418 0.17 13.69 -13.41
CA ASN A 418 0.85 14.48 -12.38
C ASN A 418 -0.08 15.64 -11.99
N ASP A 419 -0.75 15.52 -10.84
CA ASP A 419 -1.94 16.28 -10.49
C ASP A 419 -2.95 16.26 -11.66
N ALA A 420 -3.39 17.42 -12.16
CA ALA A 420 -4.31 17.52 -13.29
C ALA A 420 -3.60 17.48 -14.66
N GLN A 421 -2.28 17.31 -14.71
CA GLN A 421 -1.48 17.34 -15.93
C GLN A 421 -1.22 15.93 -16.44
N ILE A 422 -1.57 15.67 -17.69
CA ILE A 422 -1.44 14.35 -18.33
C ILE A 422 -0.37 14.40 -19.41
N SER A 423 0.53 13.43 -19.37
CA SER A 423 1.56 13.25 -20.39
C SER A 423 1.56 11.82 -20.95
N LEU A 424 1.90 11.70 -22.23
CA LEU A 424 2.01 10.43 -22.94
C LEU A 424 3.20 10.49 -23.91
N SER A 425 4.07 9.48 -23.86
CA SER A 425 5.18 9.34 -24.80
C SER A 425 5.34 7.90 -25.26
N GLY A 426 5.96 7.71 -26.43
CA GLY A 426 6.21 6.37 -26.97
C GLY A 426 6.24 6.30 -28.49
N VAL A 427 5.99 5.11 -29.01
CA VAL A 427 5.94 4.82 -30.46
C VAL A 427 4.59 4.21 -30.78
N GLY A 428 3.88 4.76 -31.77
CA GLY A 428 2.60 4.25 -32.22
C GLY A 428 2.67 2.79 -32.70
N LEU A 429 1.56 2.06 -32.58
CA LEU A 429 1.34 0.84 -33.35
C LEU A 429 1.27 1.15 -34.85
N ALA A 430 1.24 0.11 -35.68
CA ALA A 430 1.17 0.28 -37.13
C ALA A 430 0.05 1.25 -37.54
N ASN A 431 0.39 2.25 -38.36
CA ASN A 431 -0.48 3.33 -38.82
C ASN A 431 -1.06 4.27 -37.75
N VAL A 432 -0.59 4.22 -36.51
CA VAL A 432 -0.99 5.16 -35.44
C VAL A 432 -0.05 6.36 -35.46
N THR A 433 -0.59 7.57 -35.63
CA THR A 433 0.19 8.81 -35.61
C THR A 433 0.13 9.52 -34.26
N GLY A 434 1.20 10.21 -33.89
CA GLY A 434 1.24 11.01 -32.66
C GLY A 434 0.19 12.13 -32.64
N ALA A 435 -0.14 12.69 -33.81
CA ALA A 435 -1.21 13.69 -33.94
C ALA A 435 -2.59 13.10 -33.62
N ALA A 436 -2.90 11.90 -34.13
CA ALA A 436 -4.17 11.22 -33.85
C ALA A 436 -4.30 10.87 -32.37
N VAL A 437 -3.22 10.38 -31.75
CA VAL A 437 -3.19 10.10 -30.31
C VAL A 437 -3.42 11.38 -29.48
N ARG A 438 -2.76 12.49 -29.83
CA ARG A 438 -2.96 13.79 -29.15
C ARG A 438 -4.41 14.26 -29.23
N GLN A 439 -5.02 14.19 -30.41
CA GLN A 439 -6.41 14.60 -30.62
C GLN A 439 -7.38 13.71 -29.84
N SER A 440 -7.18 12.38 -29.89
CA SER A 440 -8.01 11.41 -29.17
C SER A 440 -7.91 11.61 -27.65
N LEU A 441 -6.69 11.77 -27.12
CA LEU A 441 -6.46 12.02 -25.70
C LEU A 441 -7.13 13.32 -25.24
N ALA A 442 -6.93 14.42 -25.98
CA ALA A 442 -7.53 15.71 -25.63
C ALA A 442 -9.07 15.66 -25.62
N GLY A 443 -9.69 14.89 -26.53
CA GLY A 443 -11.15 14.72 -26.59
C GLY A 443 -11.72 13.79 -25.51
N ALA A 444 -10.90 12.89 -24.96
CA ALA A 444 -11.34 11.92 -23.95
C ALA A 444 -11.30 12.49 -22.52
N LEU A 445 -10.47 13.51 -22.27
CA LEU A 445 -10.26 14.09 -20.95
C LEU A 445 -11.36 15.11 -20.59
N ALA A 446 -11.86 15.00 -19.36
CA ALA A 446 -12.77 15.98 -18.77
C ALA A 446 -12.00 16.92 -17.83
N ALA A 447 -12.49 18.16 -17.69
CA ALA A 447 -11.93 19.10 -16.72
C ALA A 447 -11.91 18.48 -15.29
N PRO A 448 -10.87 18.76 -14.49
CA PRO A 448 -9.78 19.71 -14.73
C PRO A 448 -8.55 19.10 -15.44
N PHE A 449 -8.61 17.85 -15.90
CA PHE A 449 -7.45 17.20 -16.52
C PHE A 449 -7.10 17.83 -17.87
N ALA A 450 -5.83 18.15 -18.06
CA ALA A 450 -5.31 18.78 -19.26
C ALA A 450 -4.09 18.03 -19.80
N VAL A 451 -3.95 18.01 -21.12
CA VAL A 451 -2.77 17.44 -21.78
C VAL A 451 -1.60 18.40 -21.63
N ALA A 452 -0.58 17.97 -20.88
CA ALA A 452 0.67 18.71 -20.71
C ALA A 452 1.65 18.44 -21.85
N ALA A 453 1.82 17.17 -22.23
CA ALA A 453 2.74 16.76 -23.30
C ALA A 453 2.28 15.46 -23.99
N VAL A 454 2.39 15.43 -25.32
CA VAL A 454 2.26 14.19 -26.10
C VAL A 454 3.46 14.09 -27.01
N ASP A 455 4.41 13.24 -26.67
CA ASP A 455 5.65 12.95 -27.40
C ASP A 455 5.61 11.53 -27.95
N VAL A 456 4.70 11.31 -28.89
CA VAL A 456 4.47 10.01 -29.54
C VAL A 456 5.01 10.10 -30.95
N ARG A 457 5.99 9.24 -31.26
CA ARG A 457 6.45 9.03 -32.63
C ARG A 457 5.42 8.23 -33.42
N ASP A 458 5.26 8.57 -34.69
CA ASP A 458 4.39 7.82 -35.59
C ASP A 458 4.84 6.36 -35.65
N GLY A 459 3.86 5.45 -35.63
CA GLY A 459 4.11 4.04 -35.81
C GLY A 459 4.47 3.71 -37.26
N PRO A 460 5.05 2.53 -37.50
CA PRO A 460 5.41 2.11 -38.85
C PRO A 460 4.17 2.04 -39.76
N VAL A 461 4.31 2.45 -41.01
CA VAL A 461 3.28 2.26 -42.03
C VAL A 461 3.23 0.78 -42.38
N SER A 462 2.03 0.18 -42.37
CA SER A 462 1.81 -1.18 -42.87
C SER A 462 0.40 -1.32 -43.49
N PRO A 463 0.27 -1.81 -44.73
CA PRO A 463 1.35 -2.35 -45.54
C PRO A 463 2.30 -1.26 -46.05
N TYR A 464 3.60 -1.54 -45.98
CA TYR A 464 4.63 -0.65 -46.46
C TYR A 464 4.69 -0.73 -47.98
N ALA A 465 4.10 0.26 -48.66
CA ALA A 465 3.91 0.22 -50.11
C ALA A 465 5.00 0.99 -50.88
N PHE A 466 5.52 0.38 -51.94
CA PHE A 466 6.39 1.03 -52.93
C PHE A 466 5.96 0.59 -54.33
N GLU A 467 5.89 1.52 -55.28
CA GLU A 467 5.58 1.23 -56.67
C GLU A 467 6.59 1.89 -57.62
N LEU A 468 7.02 1.15 -58.63
CA LEU A 468 7.75 1.65 -59.79
C LEU A 468 6.94 1.33 -61.04
N GLN A 469 6.65 2.35 -61.86
CA GLN A 469 5.95 2.17 -63.12
C GLN A 469 6.77 2.77 -64.27
N LYS A 470 7.18 1.93 -65.22
CA LYS A 470 7.81 2.30 -66.49
C LYS A 470 6.80 2.20 -67.63
N GLN A 471 6.52 3.33 -68.28
CA GLN A 471 5.66 3.40 -69.45
C GLN A 471 6.00 4.64 -70.29
N ASP A 472 6.00 4.50 -71.61
CA ASP A 472 6.18 5.61 -72.58
C ASP A 472 7.39 6.51 -72.32
N GLY A 473 8.56 5.90 -72.01
CA GLY A 473 9.78 6.66 -71.79
C GLY A 473 9.87 7.37 -70.43
N ARG A 474 8.99 7.04 -69.48
CA ARG A 474 8.96 7.60 -68.13
C ARG A 474 8.96 6.49 -67.08
N VAL A 475 9.62 6.76 -65.97
CA VAL A 475 9.68 5.88 -64.79
C VAL A 475 9.20 6.67 -63.58
N ARG A 476 8.07 6.28 -63.00
CA ARG A 476 7.53 6.92 -61.80
C ARG A 476 7.77 6.06 -60.57
N LEU A 477 8.42 6.64 -59.56
CA LEU A 477 8.58 6.05 -58.24
C LEU A 477 7.54 6.64 -57.28
N SER A 478 6.81 5.81 -56.56
CA SER A 478 5.81 6.27 -55.58
C SER A 478 5.70 5.34 -54.38
N GLY A 479 5.14 5.84 -53.28
CA GLY A 479 5.01 5.08 -52.03
C GLY A 479 5.96 5.60 -50.96
N TYR A 480 6.46 4.71 -50.10
CA TYR A 480 7.22 5.06 -48.90
C TYR A 480 8.69 4.65 -48.95
N VAL A 481 9.55 5.49 -48.36
CA VAL A 481 10.99 5.26 -48.12
C VAL A 481 11.34 5.59 -46.66
N PRO A 482 12.32 4.90 -46.03
CA PRO A 482 12.57 5.03 -44.59
C PRO A 482 13.05 6.43 -44.19
N ASP A 483 13.85 7.06 -45.04
CA ASP A 483 14.39 8.40 -44.79
C ASP A 483 14.75 9.10 -46.11
N ASP A 484 15.13 10.37 -46.02
CA ASP A 484 15.54 11.18 -47.17
C ASP A 484 16.83 10.69 -47.85
N ALA A 485 17.71 10.00 -47.12
CA ALA A 485 18.93 9.45 -47.70
C ALA A 485 18.59 8.26 -48.61
N ALA A 486 17.75 7.35 -48.14
CA ALA A 486 17.19 6.25 -48.92
C ALA A 486 16.39 6.74 -50.13
N ARG A 487 15.62 7.83 -49.99
CA ARG A 487 14.91 8.46 -51.12
C ARG A 487 15.88 8.87 -52.22
N ARG A 488 16.92 9.63 -51.87
CA ARG A 488 17.94 10.09 -52.82
C ARG A 488 18.66 8.91 -53.47
N ASP A 489 19.06 7.92 -52.67
CA ASP A 489 19.77 6.74 -53.14
C ASP A 489 18.94 5.90 -54.15
N LEU A 490 17.64 5.75 -53.91
CA LEU A 490 16.73 5.07 -54.85
C LEU A 490 16.55 5.86 -56.16
N VAL A 491 16.34 7.17 -56.07
CA VAL A 491 16.16 8.03 -57.26
C VAL A 491 17.44 8.06 -58.11
N GLU A 492 18.60 8.13 -57.47
CA GLU A 492 19.90 8.09 -58.14
C GLU A 492 20.12 6.73 -58.83
N ALA A 493 19.87 5.63 -58.11
CA ALA A 493 19.98 4.29 -58.68
C ALA A 493 19.01 4.06 -59.85
N ALA A 494 17.78 4.56 -59.76
CA ALA A 494 16.82 4.50 -60.86
C ALA A 494 17.31 5.34 -62.06
N SER A 495 17.79 6.56 -61.82
CA SER A 495 18.31 7.43 -62.88
C SER A 495 19.52 6.82 -63.59
N ALA A 496 20.37 6.09 -62.86
CA ALA A 496 21.50 5.37 -63.43
C ALA A 496 21.10 4.13 -64.24
N ALA A 497 20.04 3.42 -63.84
CA ALA A 497 19.58 2.21 -64.52
C ALA A 497 18.71 2.51 -65.76
N PHE A 498 17.78 3.46 -65.64
CA PHE A 498 16.78 3.79 -66.67
C PHE A 498 17.24 4.94 -67.58
N VAL A 499 18.42 4.80 -68.19
CA VAL A 499 19.12 5.88 -68.93
C VAL A 499 18.33 6.46 -70.11
N THR A 500 17.45 5.65 -70.72
CA THR A 500 16.62 6.06 -71.87
C THR A 500 15.29 6.71 -71.48
N ASP A 501 14.94 6.65 -70.18
CA ASP A 501 13.66 7.09 -69.61
C ASP A 501 13.86 8.31 -68.68
N THR A 502 12.79 9.09 -68.46
CA THR A 502 12.79 10.17 -67.46
C THR A 502 12.26 9.67 -66.12
N VAL A 503 13.04 9.81 -65.05
CA VAL A 503 12.64 9.37 -63.69
C VAL A 503 11.88 10.49 -62.97
N GLU A 504 10.68 10.17 -62.49
CA GLU A 504 9.81 11.02 -61.67
C GLU A 504 9.77 10.51 -60.23
N ASP A 505 10.10 11.39 -59.27
CA ASP A 505 10.10 11.07 -57.84
C ASP A 505 8.80 11.53 -57.15
N GLY A 506 7.98 10.56 -56.73
CA GLY A 506 6.78 10.75 -55.92
C GLY A 506 6.85 10.02 -54.57
N LEU A 507 8.06 9.76 -54.05
CA LEU A 507 8.28 9.02 -52.81
C LEU A 507 8.06 9.90 -51.57
N LYS A 508 7.58 9.29 -50.49
CA LYS A 508 7.35 9.94 -49.18
C LYS A 508 8.15 9.22 -48.10
N THR A 509 8.62 9.95 -47.10
CA THR A 509 9.32 9.35 -45.96
C THR A 509 8.35 8.76 -44.94
N ALA A 510 8.54 7.52 -44.53
CA ALA A 510 7.83 6.91 -43.41
C ALA A 510 8.61 5.70 -42.84
N ASP A 511 8.44 5.44 -41.54
CA ASP A 511 8.94 4.22 -40.91
C ASP A 511 8.10 2.99 -41.35
N GLY A 512 8.66 1.79 -41.20
CA GLY A 512 8.00 0.52 -41.56
C GLY A 512 8.63 -0.24 -42.73
N ALA A 513 9.70 0.29 -43.32
CA ALA A 513 10.42 -0.38 -44.38
C ALA A 513 10.94 -1.76 -43.89
N PRO A 514 10.77 -2.83 -44.68
CA PRO A 514 11.44 -4.10 -44.42
C PRO A 514 12.96 -3.92 -44.31
N LYS A 515 13.62 -4.87 -43.63
CA LYS A 515 15.08 -4.89 -43.58
C LYS A 515 15.67 -5.02 -44.98
N ALA A 516 16.73 -4.28 -45.25
CA ALA A 516 17.40 -4.22 -46.55
C ALA A 516 16.51 -3.84 -47.75
N PHE A 517 15.29 -3.32 -47.52
CA PHE A 517 14.30 -3.04 -48.56
C PHE A 517 14.83 -2.18 -49.70
N VAL A 518 15.48 -1.08 -49.36
CA VAL A 518 16.08 -0.13 -50.31
C VAL A 518 17.15 -0.82 -51.18
N THR A 519 18.03 -1.59 -50.55
CA THR A 519 19.08 -2.34 -51.24
C THR A 519 18.51 -3.39 -52.19
N SER A 520 17.51 -4.15 -51.75
CA SER A 520 16.85 -5.17 -52.57
C SER A 520 16.11 -4.55 -53.76
N LEU A 521 15.41 -3.42 -53.58
CA LEU A 521 14.76 -2.71 -54.69
C LEU A 521 15.78 -2.24 -55.74
N LYS A 522 16.87 -1.59 -55.30
CA LYS A 522 17.93 -1.10 -56.20
C LYS A 522 18.52 -2.21 -57.07
N ALA A 523 18.69 -3.42 -56.52
CA ALA A 523 19.23 -4.55 -57.25
C ALA A 523 18.34 -4.98 -58.44
N THR A 524 17.04 -4.69 -58.40
CA THR A 524 16.10 -5.05 -59.48
C THR A 524 16.14 -4.08 -60.66
N PHE A 525 16.54 -2.82 -60.45
CA PHE A 525 16.43 -1.76 -61.46
C PHE A 525 17.15 -2.06 -62.79
N PRO A 526 18.37 -2.63 -62.81
CA PRO A 526 19.03 -2.97 -64.08
C PRO A 526 18.24 -3.95 -64.94
N ALA A 527 17.62 -4.97 -64.33
CA ALA A 527 16.81 -5.96 -65.02
C ALA A 527 15.47 -5.35 -65.50
N LEU A 528 14.85 -4.50 -64.68
CA LEU A 528 13.62 -3.78 -65.03
C LEU A 528 13.83 -2.77 -66.17
N ALA A 529 15.01 -2.14 -66.25
CA ALA A 529 15.34 -1.17 -67.29
C ALA A 529 15.34 -1.79 -68.70
N ARG A 530 15.60 -3.10 -68.81
CA ARG A 530 15.57 -3.86 -70.07
C ARG A 530 14.16 -4.13 -70.60
N LEU A 531 13.14 -4.04 -69.74
CA LEU A 531 11.75 -4.23 -70.15
C LEU A 531 11.25 -3.00 -70.92
N TRP A 532 10.40 -3.25 -71.92
CA TRP A 532 9.71 -2.20 -72.67
C TRP A 532 8.78 -1.38 -71.76
N SER A 533 7.98 -2.09 -70.97
CA SER A 533 7.09 -1.54 -69.95
C SER A 533 7.20 -2.42 -68.71
N THR A 534 7.07 -1.84 -67.52
CA THR A 534 7.01 -2.62 -66.29
C THR A 534 6.28 -1.90 -65.17
N LYS A 535 5.59 -2.67 -64.34
CA LYS A 535 5.05 -2.25 -63.06
C LYS A 535 5.60 -3.18 -61.99
N LEU A 536 6.36 -2.63 -61.06
CA LEU A 536 6.74 -3.27 -59.81
C LEU A 536 5.89 -2.69 -58.69
N ALA A 537 5.25 -3.56 -57.90
CA ALA A 537 4.56 -3.16 -56.68
C ALA A 537 5.08 -3.99 -55.51
N ALA A 538 5.54 -3.32 -54.46
CA ALA A 538 5.97 -3.92 -53.21
C ALA A 538 4.94 -3.62 -52.14
N LYS A 539 4.56 -4.66 -51.40
CA LYS A 539 3.68 -4.60 -50.22
C LYS A 539 4.39 -5.30 -49.07
N ASP A 540 4.90 -4.51 -48.12
CA ASP A 540 5.83 -4.99 -47.11
C ASP A 540 7.03 -5.70 -47.78
N ALA A 541 7.26 -6.98 -47.46
CA ALA A 541 8.35 -7.77 -48.04
C ALA A 541 8.00 -8.42 -49.40
N ASP A 542 6.73 -8.39 -49.82
CA ASP A 542 6.28 -9.09 -51.03
C ASP A 542 6.32 -8.15 -52.24
N ILE A 543 7.03 -8.54 -53.29
CA ILE A 543 7.13 -7.81 -54.56
C ILE A 543 6.39 -8.58 -55.65
N THR A 544 5.56 -7.86 -56.40
CA THR A 544 5.00 -8.32 -57.67
C THR A 544 5.58 -7.50 -58.81
N ILE A 545 5.89 -8.16 -59.91
CA ILE A 545 6.44 -7.55 -61.12
C ILE A 545 5.60 -8.00 -62.30
N GLU A 546 5.09 -7.03 -63.05
CA GLU A 546 4.48 -7.24 -64.35
C GLU A 546 5.26 -6.43 -65.38
N GLY A 547 5.43 -6.96 -66.59
CA GLY A 547 6.11 -6.21 -67.63
C GLY A 547 6.13 -6.92 -68.98
N GLU A 548 6.62 -6.18 -69.97
CA GLU A 548 6.71 -6.62 -71.35
C GLU A 548 8.18 -6.59 -71.78
N ALA A 549 8.71 -7.74 -72.16
CA ALA A 549 10.03 -7.86 -72.75
C ALA A 549 9.99 -7.53 -74.25
N ILE A 550 11.14 -7.15 -74.80
CA ILE A 550 11.25 -6.74 -76.21
C ILE A 550 11.29 -7.96 -77.15
N TYR A 551 11.83 -9.08 -76.66
CA TYR A 551 11.91 -10.37 -77.37
C TYR A 551 12.02 -11.54 -76.37
N ASP A 552 11.72 -12.77 -76.80
CA ASP A 552 11.62 -13.94 -75.92
C ASP A 552 12.84 -14.19 -75.04
N LYS A 553 14.04 -14.18 -75.64
CA LYS A 553 15.28 -14.44 -74.91
C LYS A 553 15.57 -13.37 -73.83
N SER A 554 15.22 -12.10 -74.09
CA SER A 554 15.32 -11.05 -73.05
C SER A 554 14.35 -11.31 -71.89
N ALA A 555 13.16 -11.85 -72.15
CA ALA A 555 12.20 -12.17 -71.10
C ALA A 555 12.76 -13.23 -70.12
N GLU A 556 13.40 -14.28 -70.65
CA GLU A 556 14.05 -15.32 -69.83
C GLU A 556 15.23 -14.78 -69.02
N GLN A 557 16.09 -13.98 -69.65
CA GLN A 557 17.24 -13.36 -68.99
C GLN A 557 16.79 -12.41 -67.87
N VAL A 558 15.81 -11.54 -68.12
CA VAL A 558 15.30 -10.62 -67.11
C VAL A 558 14.65 -11.37 -65.95
N ARG A 559 13.88 -12.45 -66.19
CA ARG A 559 13.33 -13.28 -65.09
C ARG A 559 14.45 -13.83 -64.20
N LYS A 560 15.52 -14.33 -64.81
CA LYS A 560 16.69 -14.84 -64.08
C LYS A 560 17.37 -13.73 -63.30
N GLU A 561 17.66 -12.59 -63.94
CA GLU A 561 18.30 -11.44 -63.30
C GLU A 561 17.48 -10.89 -62.12
N LEU A 562 16.15 -10.83 -62.25
CA LEU A 562 15.25 -10.44 -61.17
C LEU A 562 15.29 -11.44 -60.02
N THR A 563 15.33 -12.74 -60.32
CA THR A 563 15.44 -13.80 -59.30
C THR A 563 16.78 -13.72 -58.56
N ASP A 564 17.87 -13.49 -59.30
CA ASP A 564 19.22 -13.34 -58.74
C ASP A 564 19.35 -12.05 -57.91
N ALA A 565 18.65 -10.98 -58.31
CA ALA A 565 18.61 -9.70 -57.62
C ALA A 565 17.73 -9.72 -56.36
N ALA A 566 16.64 -10.50 -56.38
CA ALA A 566 15.75 -10.69 -55.26
C ALA A 566 16.35 -11.66 -54.23
N GLY A 567 17.37 -11.19 -53.52
CA GLY A 567 17.95 -11.85 -52.35
C GLY A 567 17.64 -11.12 -51.05
N GLY A 568 17.63 -11.86 -49.94
CA GLY A 568 17.44 -11.32 -48.58
C GLY A 568 16.02 -11.46 -48.06
N ASP A 569 15.51 -10.42 -47.39
CA ASP A 569 14.22 -10.44 -46.69
C ASP A 569 13.02 -10.09 -47.59
N VAL A 570 13.26 -9.71 -48.85
CA VAL A 570 12.24 -9.36 -49.85
C VAL A 570 11.98 -10.56 -50.77
N LYS A 571 10.70 -10.87 -51.01
CA LYS A 571 10.24 -12.03 -51.76
C LYS A 571 9.57 -11.61 -53.06
N LEU A 572 9.97 -12.21 -54.18
CA LEU A 572 9.20 -12.12 -55.42
C LEU A 572 7.96 -13.01 -55.31
N ALA A 573 6.82 -12.40 -55.01
CA ALA A 573 5.55 -13.10 -54.88
C ALA A 573 4.96 -13.50 -56.24
N ASP A 574 5.13 -12.68 -57.27
CA ASP A 574 4.68 -12.95 -58.63
C ASP A 574 5.53 -12.18 -59.65
N VAL A 575 5.95 -12.84 -60.73
CA VAL A 575 6.72 -12.23 -61.83
C VAL A 575 6.13 -12.66 -63.16
N ARG A 576 5.45 -11.72 -63.83
CA ARG A 576 4.80 -11.93 -65.13
C ARG A 576 5.47 -11.07 -66.17
N ILE A 577 6.27 -11.71 -67.02
CA ILE A 577 6.94 -11.05 -68.13
C ILE A 577 6.39 -11.63 -69.44
N GLY A 578 5.56 -10.84 -70.10
CA GLY A 578 5.05 -11.09 -71.45
C GLY A 578 5.96 -10.49 -72.51
N LEU A 579 5.51 -10.53 -73.77
CA LEU A 579 6.17 -9.83 -74.87
C LEU A 579 5.45 -8.53 -75.19
N LYS A 580 6.21 -7.53 -75.58
CA LYS A 580 5.69 -6.30 -76.14
C LYS A 580 4.90 -6.60 -77.45
N PRO A 581 3.77 -5.90 -77.70
CA PRO A 581 3.13 -5.91 -79.01
C PRO A 581 4.07 -5.48 -80.16
N GLU A 582 3.95 -6.13 -81.31
CA GLU A 582 4.74 -5.77 -82.50
C GLU A 582 4.52 -4.30 -82.88
N SER A 583 5.61 -3.55 -83.02
CA SER A 583 5.56 -2.15 -83.40
C SER A 583 5.54 -2.00 -84.92
N PRO A 584 4.84 -0.99 -85.47
CA PRO A 584 4.80 -0.77 -86.91
C PRO A 584 6.21 -0.50 -87.47
N PRO A 585 6.49 -0.98 -88.70
CA PRO A 585 7.78 -0.77 -89.34
C PRO A 585 8.04 0.73 -89.55
N LEU A 586 9.31 1.10 -89.50
CA LEU A 586 9.78 2.45 -89.81
C LEU A 586 10.17 2.52 -91.30
N PRO A 587 9.86 3.63 -91.99
CA PRO A 587 10.49 3.93 -93.27
C PRO A 587 12.02 3.96 -93.12
N THR A 588 12.76 3.53 -94.15
CA THR A 588 14.22 3.45 -94.13
C THR A 588 14.87 4.80 -93.77
N GLU A 589 14.34 5.91 -94.27
CA GLU A 589 14.84 7.26 -93.93
C GLU A 589 14.69 7.63 -92.45
N ALA A 590 13.75 7.01 -91.73
CA ALA A 590 13.52 7.23 -90.31
C ALA A 590 14.38 6.33 -89.41
N CYS A 591 15.03 5.31 -89.97
CA CYS A 591 15.86 4.36 -89.22
C CYS A 591 17.15 4.98 -88.68
N GLN A 592 17.87 5.75 -89.51
CA GLN A 592 19.12 6.39 -89.08
C GLN A 592 18.89 7.39 -87.92
N PRO A 593 17.91 8.31 -87.99
CA PRO A 593 17.59 9.18 -86.86
C PRO A 593 17.18 8.41 -85.60
N ALA A 594 16.48 7.27 -85.74
CA ALA A 594 16.05 6.47 -84.61
C ALA A 594 17.23 5.83 -83.85
N PHE A 595 18.20 5.25 -84.56
CA PHE A 595 19.43 4.74 -83.93
C PHE A 595 20.25 5.86 -83.30
N ASN A 596 20.44 6.98 -84.01
CA ASN A 596 21.16 8.15 -83.49
C ASN A 596 20.51 8.71 -82.23
N GLY A 597 19.18 8.77 -82.18
CA GLY A 597 18.43 9.24 -81.02
C GLY A 597 18.64 8.38 -79.78
N LEU A 598 18.81 7.06 -79.92
CA LEU A 598 19.13 6.17 -78.79
C LEU A 598 20.60 6.31 -78.36
N LEU A 599 21.53 6.34 -79.31
CA LEU A 599 22.96 6.49 -79.04
C LEU A 599 23.34 7.88 -78.50
N ALA A 600 22.47 8.89 -78.71
CA ALA A 600 22.59 10.19 -78.06
C ALA A 600 22.23 10.14 -76.57
N LYS A 601 21.41 9.18 -76.14
CA LYS A 601 20.97 9.01 -74.75
C LYS A 601 21.93 8.15 -73.92
N GLY A 602 22.72 7.28 -74.55
CA GLY A 602 23.65 6.39 -73.84
C GLY A 602 24.71 5.79 -74.76
N ARG A 603 25.70 5.11 -74.19
CA ARG A 603 26.79 4.45 -74.93
C ARG A 603 26.77 2.95 -74.72
N ILE A 604 27.07 2.20 -75.77
CA ILE A 604 27.36 0.76 -75.66
C ILE A 604 28.78 0.61 -75.11
N ARG A 605 28.88 -0.01 -73.94
CA ARG A 605 30.10 -0.27 -73.18
C ARG A 605 30.45 -1.75 -73.24
N PHE A 606 31.73 -2.00 -73.01
CA PHE A 606 32.32 -3.33 -73.00
C PHE A 606 33.23 -3.46 -71.78
N ASP A 607 33.44 -4.69 -71.32
CA ASP A 607 34.37 -4.96 -70.24
C ASP A 607 35.80 -4.56 -70.64
N THR A 608 36.63 -4.24 -69.63
CA THR A 608 37.96 -3.66 -69.85
C THR A 608 38.82 -4.60 -70.70
N GLY A 609 39.35 -4.09 -71.82
CA GLY A 609 40.16 -4.87 -72.77
C GLY A 609 39.38 -5.94 -73.56
N SER A 610 38.04 -6.00 -73.41
CA SER A 610 37.20 -7.06 -73.97
C SER A 610 36.21 -6.54 -75.02
N ALA A 611 35.66 -7.50 -75.78
CA ALA A 611 34.50 -7.32 -76.64
C ALA A 611 33.20 -7.87 -76.00
N GLU A 612 33.28 -8.30 -74.74
CA GLU A 612 32.13 -8.69 -73.93
C GLU A 612 31.29 -7.45 -73.58
N LEU A 613 30.00 -7.51 -73.89
CA LEU A 613 29.07 -6.41 -73.68
C LEU A 613 28.83 -6.23 -72.18
N SER A 614 29.05 -5.01 -71.69
CA SER A 614 28.83 -4.71 -70.28
C SER A 614 27.34 -4.77 -69.94
N ARG A 615 27.01 -5.23 -68.73
CA ARG A 615 25.63 -5.27 -68.22
C ARG A 615 24.92 -3.92 -68.31
N GLU A 616 25.64 -2.82 -68.10
CA GLU A 616 25.10 -1.45 -68.19
C GLU A 616 24.57 -1.11 -69.60
N SER A 617 25.01 -1.85 -70.62
CA SER A 617 24.64 -1.58 -72.02
C SER A 617 23.44 -2.37 -72.49
N LEU A 618 23.03 -3.41 -71.76
CA LEU A 618 21.98 -4.34 -72.19
C LEU A 618 20.65 -3.63 -72.43
N ALA A 619 20.24 -2.73 -71.53
CA ALA A 619 19.00 -1.96 -71.70
C ALA A 619 19.03 -1.08 -72.97
N LEU A 620 20.15 -0.40 -73.25
CA LEU A 620 20.31 0.38 -74.47
C LEU A 620 20.30 -0.51 -75.71
N LEU A 621 20.96 -1.67 -75.67
CA LEU A 621 20.99 -2.64 -76.76
C LEU A 621 19.60 -3.23 -77.02
N ASP A 622 18.81 -3.50 -75.98
CA ASP A 622 17.43 -3.94 -76.09
C ASP A 622 16.58 -2.86 -76.79
N HIS A 623 16.76 -1.58 -76.46
CA HIS A 623 16.12 -0.48 -77.19
C HIS A 623 16.58 -0.39 -78.66
N ILE A 624 17.85 -0.67 -78.95
CA ILE A 624 18.39 -0.74 -80.32
C ILE A 624 17.74 -1.89 -81.09
N VAL A 625 17.52 -3.04 -80.45
CA VAL A 625 16.75 -4.17 -81.01
C VAL A 625 15.33 -3.71 -81.39
N VAL A 626 14.65 -2.91 -80.56
CA VAL A 626 13.32 -2.34 -80.92
C VAL A 626 13.40 -1.54 -82.23
N VAL A 627 14.44 -0.72 -82.42
CA VAL A 627 14.61 0.04 -83.65
C VAL A 627 14.90 -0.89 -84.83
N ALA A 628 15.81 -1.86 -84.65
CA ALA A 628 16.17 -2.83 -85.69
C ALA A 628 14.99 -3.73 -86.11
N GLN A 629 14.10 -4.10 -85.18
CA GLN A 629 12.84 -4.82 -85.46
C GLN A 629 11.88 -4.01 -86.35
N ARG A 630 11.88 -2.68 -86.19
CA ARG A 630 11.04 -1.77 -87.01
C ARG A 630 11.69 -1.45 -88.36
N CYS A 631 13.01 -1.47 -88.43
CA CYS A 631 13.80 -1.20 -89.63
C CYS A 631 14.05 -2.48 -90.45
N LYS A 632 12.96 -3.11 -90.91
CA LYS A 632 12.99 -4.45 -91.57
C LYS A 632 13.64 -4.45 -92.96
N ASP A 633 13.60 -3.33 -93.65
CA ASP A 633 14.10 -3.20 -95.03
C ASP A 633 15.46 -2.47 -95.12
N ALA A 634 15.99 -2.01 -93.98
CA ALA A 634 17.26 -1.32 -93.90
C ALA A 634 18.44 -2.31 -93.88
N GLU A 635 19.47 -2.02 -94.68
CA GLU A 635 20.81 -2.57 -94.48
C GLU A 635 21.57 -1.71 -93.46
N ILE A 636 22.20 -2.35 -92.47
CA ILE A 636 22.80 -1.67 -91.32
C ILE A 636 24.28 -2.06 -91.20
N VAL A 637 25.17 -1.07 -91.19
CA VAL A 637 26.58 -1.25 -90.84
C VAL A 637 26.79 -0.85 -89.39
N ILE A 638 27.30 -1.76 -88.57
CA ILE A 638 27.67 -1.49 -87.19
C ILE A 638 29.17 -1.20 -87.15
N GLU A 639 29.51 0.05 -86.86
CA GLU A 639 30.88 0.56 -86.88
C GLU A 639 31.43 0.66 -85.45
N GLY A 640 32.56 0.00 -85.17
CA GLY A 640 33.26 0.07 -83.90
C GLY A 640 34.47 1.01 -83.95
N HIS A 641 34.65 1.80 -82.89
CA HIS A 641 35.74 2.77 -82.78
C HIS A 641 36.43 2.69 -81.41
N THR A 642 37.73 2.98 -81.37
CA THR A 642 38.55 3.10 -80.15
C THR A 642 39.14 4.51 -80.02
N ASP A 643 39.76 4.80 -78.88
CA ASP A 643 40.66 5.95 -78.74
C ASP A 643 42.07 5.58 -79.23
N ASN A 644 43.02 6.50 -79.05
CA ASN A 644 44.41 6.33 -79.46
C ASN A 644 45.31 5.64 -78.42
N VAL A 645 44.74 5.01 -77.39
CA VAL A 645 45.52 4.36 -76.33
C VAL A 645 45.68 2.88 -76.66
N GLY A 646 46.92 2.39 -76.63
CA GLY A 646 47.26 1.01 -77.01
C GLY A 646 47.85 0.92 -78.43
N ASP A 647 48.06 -0.31 -78.90
CA ASP A 647 48.56 -0.58 -80.24
C ASP A 647 47.44 -0.39 -81.29
N GLU A 648 47.79 0.12 -82.48
CA GLU A 648 46.82 0.42 -83.54
C GLU A 648 46.15 -0.83 -84.10
N GLU A 649 46.89 -1.93 -84.24
CA GLU A 649 46.39 -3.21 -84.75
C GLU A 649 45.47 -3.88 -83.73
N ASP A 650 45.85 -3.86 -82.45
CA ASP A 650 45.00 -4.33 -81.34
C ASP A 650 43.69 -3.52 -81.25
N ASN A 651 43.77 -2.20 -81.42
CA ASN A 651 42.62 -1.31 -81.42
C ASN A 651 41.69 -1.60 -82.61
N MET A 652 42.25 -1.89 -83.78
CA MET A 652 41.48 -2.29 -84.96
C MET A 652 40.73 -3.60 -84.72
N ASP A 653 41.42 -4.63 -84.24
CA ASP A 653 40.82 -5.93 -83.93
C ASP A 653 39.74 -5.83 -82.83
N LEU A 654 40.04 -5.11 -81.74
CA LEU A 654 39.10 -4.88 -80.64
C LEU A 654 37.83 -4.17 -81.12
N SER A 655 37.97 -3.12 -81.95
CA SER A 655 36.83 -2.39 -82.50
C SER A 655 35.93 -3.28 -83.37
N LYS A 656 36.53 -4.17 -84.17
CA LYS A 656 35.80 -5.12 -85.02
C LYS A 656 35.09 -6.17 -84.17
N ARG A 657 35.77 -6.78 -83.20
CA ARG A 657 35.15 -7.77 -82.29
C ARG A 657 33.98 -7.18 -81.50
N ARG A 658 34.09 -5.92 -81.08
CA ARG A 658 32.99 -5.18 -80.43
C ARG A 658 31.79 -4.99 -81.35
N ALA A 659 32.01 -4.59 -82.61
CA ALA A 659 30.93 -4.50 -83.59
C ALA A 659 30.28 -5.88 -83.87
N VAL A 660 31.07 -6.95 -83.96
CA VAL A 660 30.57 -8.33 -84.08
C VAL A 660 29.72 -8.74 -82.88
N ALA A 661 30.15 -8.39 -81.66
CA ALA A 661 29.39 -8.70 -80.45
C ALA A 661 28.01 -8.01 -80.44
N VAL A 662 27.93 -6.77 -80.93
CA VAL A 662 26.64 -6.05 -81.07
C VAL A 662 25.75 -6.70 -82.14
N VAL A 663 26.30 -7.10 -83.30
CA VAL A 663 25.53 -7.88 -84.31
C VAL A 663 25.02 -9.18 -83.70
N GLY A 664 25.87 -9.89 -82.97
CA GLY A 664 25.51 -11.13 -82.26
C GLY A 664 24.34 -10.90 -81.30
N TYR A 665 24.42 -9.87 -80.46
CA TYR A 665 23.35 -9.51 -79.53
C TYR A 665 22.01 -9.26 -80.24
N ILE A 666 22.04 -8.51 -81.35
CA ILE A 666 20.84 -8.20 -82.13
C ILE A 666 20.28 -9.46 -82.81
N GLY A 667 21.14 -10.35 -83.30
CA GLY A 667 20.76 -11.64 -83.86
C GLY A 667 20.09 -12.57 -82.85
N GLU A 668 20.53 -12.55 -81.59
CA GLU A 668 19.89 -13.29 -80.50
C GLU A 668 18.45 -12.84 -80.21
N ALA A 669 18.09 -11.63 -80.63
CA ALA A 669 16.72 -11.13 -80.58
C ALA A 669 15.85 -11.57 -81.77
N GLY A 670 16.37 -12.45 -82.63
CA GLY A 670 15.65 -13.01 -83.78
C GLY A 670 15.66 -12.11 -85.02
N ILE A 671 16.46 -11.04 -85.02
CA ILE A 671 16.61 -10.17 -86.19
C ILE A 671 17.58 -10.81 -87.18
N ASP A 672 17.21 -10.81 -88.47
CA ASP A 672 18.05 -11.32 -89.55
C ASP A 672 19.37 -10.54 -89.64
N THR A 673 20.48 -11.21 -89.30
CA THR A 673 21.83 -10.65 -89.31
C THR A 673 22.43 -10.56 -90.70
N SER A 674 21.82 -11.18 -91.74
CA SER A 674 22.29 -11.04 -93.13
C SER A 674 22.21 -9.60 -93.65
N ARG A 675 21.32 -8.79 -93.05
CA ARG A 675 21.16 -7.35 -93.32
C ARG A 675 22.14 -6.48 -92.52
N MET A 676 23.06 -7.09 -91.77
CA MET A 676 23.98 -6.39 -90.88
C MET A 676 25.43 -6.70 -91.24
N THR A 677 26.24 -5.65 -91.41
CA THR A 677 27.69 -5.77 -91.59
C THR A 677 28.40 -5.16 -90.39
N SER A 678 29.40 -5.84 -89.83
CA SER A 678 30.25 -5.27 -88.77
C SER A 678 31.56 -4.74 -89.36
N ALA A 679 31.96 -3.54 -88.96
CA ALA A 679 33.21 -2.91 -89.37
C ALA A 679 33.95 -2.36 -88.14
N GLY A 680 35.26 -2.59 -88.07
CA GLY A 680 36.14 -1.96 -87.09
C GLY A 680 36.95 -0.85 -87.75
N TYR A 681 37.08 0.29 -87.07
CA TYR A 681 37.89 1.42 -87.54
C TYR A 681 39.02 1.80 -86.57
N GLY A 682 39.16 1.08 -85.45
CA GLY A 682 40.12 1.42 -84.41
C GLY A 682 40.10 2.91 -84.09
N GLN A 683 41.27 3.54 -84.08
CA GLN A 683 41.46 4.96 -83.80
C GLN A 683 41.41 5.88 -85.04
N THR A 684 41.13 5.34 -86.23
CA THR A 684 41.29 6.08 -87.50
C THR A 684 40.21 7.12 -87.80
N ARG A 685 39.07 7.07 -87.09
CA ARG A 685 37.92 7.97 -87.24
C ARG A 685 37.51 8.61 -85.90
N PRO A 686 38.35 9.50 -85.32
CA PRO A 686 38.01 10.20 -84.09
C PRO A 686 36.92 11.25 -84.33
N ILE A 687 36.00 11.40 -83.38
CA ILE A 687 34.96 12.45 -83.36
C ILE A 687 35.26 13.54 -82.34
N ALA A 688 36.28 13.33 -81.50
CA ALA A 688 36.75 14.27 -80.49
C ALA A 688 38.28 14.17 -80.32
N SER A 689 38.88 15.17 -79.66
CA SER A 689 40.32 15.16 -79.37
C SER A 689 40.69 13.97 -78.48
N ASN A 690 41.74 13.24 -78.87
CA ASN A 690 42.31 12.16 -78.09
C ASN A 690 43.21 12.64 -76.93
N ASP A 691 43.44 13.95 -76.82
CA ASP A 691 44.32 14.51 -75.80
C ASP A 691 43.63 14.58 -74.42
N THR A 692 42.30 14.63 -74.41
CA THR A 692 41.48 14.70 -73.19
C THR A 692 40.85 13.34 -72.85
N ALA A 693 40.63 13.08 -71.57
CA ALA A 693 39.96 11.84 -71.16
C ALA A 693 38.51 11.77 -71.68
N GLU A 694 37.84 12.92 -71.70
CA GLU A 694 36.47 13.11 -72.18
C GLU A 694 36.38 12.84 -73.68
N GLY A 695 37.31 13.38 -74.47
CA GLY A 695 37.36 13.16 -75.92
C GLY A 695 37.74 11.72 -76.28
N ARG A 696 38.70 11.10 -75.57
CA ARG A 696 38.96 9.65 -75.70
C ARG A 696 37.72 8.81 -75.40
N ALA A 697 36.97 9.16 -74.36
CA ALA A 697 35.71 8.48 -74.06
C ALA A 697 34.67 8.65 -75.18
N GLN A 698 34.58 9.81 -75.83
CA GLN A 698 33.69 10.01 -76.98
C GLN A 698 34.11 9.16 -78.19
N ASN A 699 35.42 8.97 -78.40
CA ASN A 699 35.94 8.15 -79.50
C ASN A 699 35.67 6.65 -79.33
N ARG A 700 35.66 6.14 -78.09
CA ARG A 700 35.26 4.76 -77.77
C ARG A 700 33.75 4.58 -77.90
N ARG A 701 33.27 4.24 -79.11
CA ARG A 701 31.83 4.20 -79.44
C ARG A 701 31.47 3.12 -80.46
N ILE A 702 30.17 2.86 -80.56
CA ILE A 702 29.55 2.08 -81.63
C ILE A 702 28.60 3.01 -82.39
N GLU A 703 28.69 3.00 -83.71
CA GLU A 703 27.78 3.71 -84.61
C GLU A 703 26.98 2.71 -85.45
N PHE A 704 25.78 3.12 -85.83
CA PHE A 704 24.89 2.36 -86.71
C PHE A 704 24.69 3.20 -87.96
N VAL A 705 25.03 2.68 -89.12
CA VAL A 705 24.93 3.37 -90.42
C VAL A 705 23.93 2.61 -91.29
N VAL A 706 22.79 3.24 -91.56
CA VAL A 706 21.77 2.73 -92.48
C VAL A 706 22.20 3.04 -93.93
N LYS A 707 22.10 2.06 -94.82
CA LYS A 707 22.51 2.17 -96.23
C LYS A 707 21.34 2.45 -97.18
#